data_AF-A0A6P8QIA4-F1
#
_entry.id   AF-A0A6P8QIA4-F1
#
_cell.length_a   1.000
_cell.length_b   1.000
_cell.length_c   1.000
_cell.angle_alpha   90.00
_cell.angle_beta   90.00
_cell.angle_gamma   90.00
#
_symmetry.space_group_name_H-M   'P 1'
#
loop_
_entity.id
_entity.type
_entity.pdbx_description
1 polymer ?
#
loop_
_entity_poly.entity_id
_entity_poly.type
_entity_poly.pdbx_seq_one_letter_code
_entity_poly.pdbx_strand_id
1 'polypeptide(L)'
;MKTAELAVPALSTAAPSGSPRGKGSIPVLRQSLAAAEGDILKTVDLNRVIKLFEDPYTRYLNDKLLNAVKNVIKHLQKGILLKDLVQVFQILNECAEKIKYHAEFIEPTCEIIKIYGLPFLKEKSSDETKYAKVVSESILQLGSLMKVPCFQVRRQICSSFINFYSTERPKQKNEGFQSTNSDYKIRMAESAGLAETLVLFLPSLENLLEEKIWLLKTLQILSSSSVINCNLMIKAQGANMICSHLNDPDPSGQLLFRSSEILWNLLEKGDSKDETVKQLNNLECIKPLKEAFVNLLINGYRHFDHQLRNDLLVISTLIAENPGTLMIESGFAKQLILFATYCEVKSHSPLVRSLKLSFNHEDFEMKKLLFNMMVILAKDLSTVQLLSDGRVILALFHYVKPNESPGAHNWPAAHFEDLQLHAIAALASVAPLLVEDYMTCQGNTRLLLFLEWCVGQDPFFSHGNCFHGSGGRGNKRAQMRYSLRLLRSMVSLGDEAVNQDLCDQGAISQLLGILKNIISRTDDKEDAVILEIKADILFILSAVCENDLHTKDLFGFEGVEVLLMLLKMDPVLYNSGVGHNRLILGTLDSIWCCVIGCYASEDYFLEKEGMFILLDLLALNQKNMNSLILGIVVEFSENPKSIAHLMTWRGQKEQSIGNLLIQLWRQEEQALNVRRDENDRIVDAKQPLVGSLQAQQEVIPMPANCPSIAIMDVAENMRANIYSILYRLGFEDLPYLAAKDLVTVSVISKYFDLKVGEIWNEICAELTAEGFRPVTPDENALDVIIKASEDVGKTVATHQTEMLENHQKLDLQEEQQLYTNMKENHKQNDLMVKSWNNFLTRTSNFEALKKAKKLQEKSIESSRVKRPKQRATFHTTQIKNLHTTYGNFIDNLRFYVKGGAGGMGLPRLGGQGGKGGDVWFVAQTDVTLKKLKDKYPLKRFSAGQGGNSSICALKGEKGQDYEVRVPVGISVTNDEGKKIGELSNIGDRIRVASGGRGGSYTTNFHPSKGQARVVRLDLKLIADVGLVGFPNAGKSSLLSTISHAKPEIAEYPFTTVMPHLGKIMFEDCRQISVADLPGLIEGAHMNKGMGHKFLKHIERTKQLLFVIDISGFQFSVKTPFRTAYETVQLLTKELELYNEELLKKPALLAINKMDLPESERKLEELMVQLENPKDFSHLLPERMIPENRIHFKYVLPISAATGEGIKELKNFIRKSLEEQADFDDKEFHQAKLQSLQPTSV
;
A
#
# COMPACT_ATOMS: atom_id res chain seq x y z
N MET A 1 19.63 -22.62 -24.33
CA MET A 1 20.16 -22.81 -25.70
C MET A 1 20.28 -21.46 -26.36
N LYS A 2 21.35 -21.25 -27.14
CA LYS A 2 21.92 -19.97 -27.59
C LYS A 2 21.07 -19.24 -28.65
N THR A 3 21.39 -17.93 -28.75
CA THR A 3 21.19 -16.89 -29.81
C THR A 3 20.03 -15.93 -29.55
N ALA A 4 20.28 -14.75 -28.96
CA ALA A 4 20.96 -13.53 -29.46
C ALA A 4 19.96 -12.57 -30.13
N GLU A 5 19.40 -11.67 -29.32
CA GLU A 5 18.61 -10.52 -29.75
C GLU A 5 19.50 -9.31 -30.06
N LEU A 6 19.07 -8.61 -31.09
CA LEU A 6 19.57 -7.34 -31.59
C LEU A 6 19.12 -6.18 -30.70
N ALA A 7 20.03 -5.26 -30.41
CA ALA A 7 19.68 -3.86 -30.21
C ALA A 7 20.80 -2.97 -30.75
N VAL A 8 20.35 -2.01 -31.56
CA VAL A 8 21.08 -0.92 -32.22
C VAL A 8 21.69 0.04 -31.19
N PRO A 9 22.79 0.75 -31.54
CA PRO A 9 22.92 2.13 -31.08
C PRO A 9 23.08 3.10 -32.25
N ALA A 10 22.36 4.21 -32.14
CA ALA A 10 22.59 5.43 -32.89
C ALA A 10 23.95 6.03 -32.51
N LEU A 11 24.67 6.58 -33.50
CA LEU A 11 25.75 7.53 -33.28
C LEU A 11 25.90 8.43 -34.50
N SER A 12 25.50 9.69 -34.31
CA SER A 12 25.91 10.84 -35.12
C SER A 12 27.21 11.41 -34.55
N THR A 13 28.28 11.49 -35.34
CA THR A 13 29.42 12.37 -35.07
C THR A 13 29.98 12.92 -36.38
N ALA A 14 30.06 14.25 -36.44
CA ALA A 14 30.67 15.03 -37.50
C ALA A 14 32.21 14.98 -37.44
N ALA A 15 32.88 15.04 -38.60
CA ALA A 15 34.14 15.77 -38.86
C ALA A 15 34.63 15.56 -40.32
N PRO A 16 35.46 16.47 -40.90
CA PRO A 16 35.42 16.82 -42.32
C PRO A 16 36.64 16.41 -43.17
N SER A 17 36.46 16.56 -44.49
CA SER A 17 37.42 16.87 -45.58
C SER A 17 38.93 16.58 -45.40
N GLY A 18 39.48 15.78 -46.33
CA GLY A 18 40.92 15.75 -46.62
C GLY A 18 41.27 14.86 -47.82
N SER A 19 41.58 15.48 -48.98
CA SER A 19 42.43 14.89 -50.04
C SER A 19 43.92 14.95 -49.60
N PRO A 20 44.96 14.36 -50.27
CA PRO A 20 45.02 13.85 -51.66
C PRO A 20 46.00 12.65 -51.95
N ARG A 21 46.05 12.24 -53.24
CA ARG A 21 47.20 11.72 -54.06
C ARG A 21 47.79 10.30 -53.88
N GLY A 22 47.92 9.63 -55.03
CA GLY A 22 48.93 8.59 -55.37
C GLY A 22 48.48 7.75 -56.59
N LYS A 23 48.68 8.18 -57.85
CA LYS A 23 49.80 7.92 -58.79
C LYS A 23 50.15 6.46 -59.12
N GLY A 24 50.00 6.12 -60.42
CA GLY A 24 50.81 5.17 -61.23
C GLY A 24 50.28 3.74 -61.34
N SER A 25 50.28 3.04 -62.48
CA SER A 25 50.68 3.34 -63.86
C SER A 25 50.51 2.08 -64.76
N ILE A 26 49.83 2.24 -65.92
CA ILE A 26 50.21 1.81 -67.31
C ILE A 26 50.16 0.28 -67.63
N PRO A 27 49.97 -0.20 -68.90
CA PRO A 27 48.84 -0.12 -69.85
C PRO A 27 48.52 -1.52 -70.47
N VAL A 28 47.70 -1.63 -71.53
CA VAL A 28 48.06 -2.33 -72.80
C VAL A 28 46.93 -2.17 -73.85
N LEU A 29 47.40 -1.61 -74.96
CA LEU A 29 46.97 -1.50 -76.36
C LEU A 29 45.98 -2.49 -77.02
N ARG A 30 45.32 -1.91 -78.04
CA ARG A 30 44.86 -2.44 -79.35
C ARG A 30 43.59 -3.32 -79.31
N GLN A 31 42.64 -3.21 -80.22
CA GLN A 31 42.73 -2.82 -81.63
C GLN A 31 41.34 -2.45 -82.20
N SER A 32 41.38 -1.55 -83.18
CA SER A 32 40.33 -1.21 -84.15
C SER A 32 39.77 -2.41 -84.93
N LEU A 33 38.48 -2.39 -85.30
CA LEU A 33 38.02 -2.36 -86.72
C LEU A 33 36.49 -2.51 -86.88
N ALA A 34 35.97 -1.66 -87.77
CA ALA A 34 34.97 -1.90 -88.81
C ALA A 34 33.47 -2.09 -88.45
N ALA A 35 32.73 -1.06 -88.83
CA ALA A 35 31.41 -1.01 -89.45
C ALA A 35 30.71 -2.35 -89.79
N ALA A 36 29.44 -2.42 -89.38
CA ALA A 36 28.35 -3.03 -90.15
C ALA A 36 27.08 -2.19 -89.94
N GLU A 37 26.55 -1.64 -91.03
CA GLU A 37 25.23 -1.01 -91.11
C GLU A 37 24.11 -2.04 -90.85
N GLY A 38 22.99 -1.60 -90.27
CA GLY A 38 21.77 -2.41 -90.23
C GLY A 38 20.65 -1.87 -89.33
N ASP A 39 19.67 -1.23 -89.96
CA ASP A 39 18.29 -0.94 -89.51
C ASP A 39 18.03 0.17 -88.48
N ILE A 40 18.05 1.40 -89.01
CA ILE A 40 17.29 2.54 -88.50
C ILE A 40 15.78 2.21 -88.68
N LEU A 41 15.10 1.84 -87.59
CA LEU A 41 13.63 1.82 -87.54
C LEU A 41 13.11 3.22 -87.90
N LYS A 42 12.30 3.31 -88.98
CA LYS A 42 11.59 4.53 -89.39
C LYS A 42 10.91 5.17 -88.17
N THR A 43 11.26 6.41 -87.85
CA THR A 43 10.63 7.19 -86.79
C THR A 43 9.14 7.36 -87.09
N VAL A 44 8.27 6.81 -86.24
CA VAL A 44 6.83 6.99 -86.36
C VAL A 44 6.47 8.37 -85.80
N ASP A 45 5.94 9.26 -86.64
CA ASP A 45 5.46 10.58 -86.21
C ASP A 45 4.07 10.44 -85.57
N LEU A 46 4.02 10.46 -84.24
CA LEU A 46 2.79 10.31 -83.45
C LEU A 46 1.77 11.43 -83.74
N ASN A 47 2.23 12.66 -84.03
CA ASN A 47 1.33 13.78 -84.36
C ASN A 47 0.62 13.56 -85.70
N ARG A 48 1.28 12.88 -86.65
CA ARG A 48 0.67 12.49 -87.91
C ARG A 48 -0.42 11.45 -87.72
N VAL A 49 -0.26 10.54 -86.75
CA VAL A 49 -1.28 9.53 -86.42
C VAL A 49 -2.49 10.19 -85.75
N ILE A 50 -2.29 11.12 -84.81
CA ILE A 50 -3.38 11.89 -84.18
C ILE A 50 -4.19 12.66 -85.24
N LYS A 51 -3.52 13.34 -86.18
CA LYS A 51 -4.20 14.05 -87.28
C LYS A 51 -5.07 13.13 -88.16
N LEU A 52 -4.73 11.84 -88.28
CA LEU A 52 -5.56 10.87 -89.01
C LEU A 52 -6.86 10.53 -88.26
N PHE A 53 -6.85 10.60 -86.92
CA PHE A 53 -8.06 10.44 -86.11
C PHE A 53 -8.94 11.70 -86.11
N GLU A 54 -8.33 12.89 -86.17
CA GLU A 54 -9.02 14.19 -86.15
C GLU A 54 -9.58 14.62 -87.52
N ASP A 55 -8.96 14.21 -88.63
CA ASP A 55 -9.35 14.63 -89.98
C ASP A 55 -10.73 14.05 -90.40
N PRO A 56 -11.72 14.91 -90.74
CA PRO A 56 -13.08 14.51 -91.10
C PRO A 56 -13.19 13.47 -92.21
N TYR A 57 -12.20 13.43 -93.13
CA TYR A 57 -12.22 12.54 -94.30
C TYR A 57 -11.58 11.18 -94.03
N THR A 58 -10.63 11.10 -93.10
CA THR A 58 -9.91 9.85 -92.77
C THR A 58 -10.45 9.15 -91.52
N ARG A 59 -11.25 9.85 -90.70
CA ARG A 59 -11.92 9.31 -89.50
C ARG A 59 -12.82 8.10 -89.74
N TYR A 60 -13.29 7.86 -90.96
CA TYR A 60 -14.15 6.71 -91.31
C TYR A 60 -13.40 5.52 -91.95
N LEU A 61 -12.10 5.67 -92.24
CA LEU A 61 -11.27 4.64 -92.89
C LEU A 61 -10.59 3.74 -91.85
N ASN A 62 -11.35 2.83 -91.24
CA ASN A 62 -10.90 2.00 -90.12
C ASN A 62 -9.63 1.16 -90.44
N ASP A 63 -9.50 0.59 -91.64
CA ASP A 63 -8.29 -0.17 -92.03
C ASP A 63 -7.01 0.66 -92.04
N LYS A 64 -7.11 1.93 -92.45
CA LYS A 64 -5.98 2.86 -92.51
C LYS A 64 -5.58 3.30 -91.09
N LEU A 65 -6.56 3.51 -90.22
CA LEU A 65 -6.36 3.84 -88.80
C LEU A 65 -5.76 2.65 -88.03
N LEU A 66 -6.30 1.44 -88.21
CA LEU A 66 -5.78 0.22 -87.58
C LEU A 66 -4.33 -0.08 -87.98
N ASN A 67 -3.97 0.11 -89.26
CA ASN A 67 -2.60 -0.04 -89.71
C ASN A 67 -1.66 1.02 -89.12
N ALA A 68 -2.12 2.27 -88.98
CA ALA A 68 -1.35 3.32 -88.33
C ALA A 68 -1.12 3.00 -86.83
N VAL A 69 -2.15 2.56 -86.12
CA VAL A 69 -2.05 2.15 -84.70
C VAL A 69 -1.18 0.91 -84.53
N LYS A 70 -1.27 -0.10 -85.41
CA LYS A 70 -0.38 -1.29 -85.39
C LYS A 70 1.10 -0.90 -85.58
N ASN A 71 1.38 0.11 -86.41
CA ASN A 71 2.74 0.63 -86.56
C ASN A 71 3.22 1.38 -85.31
N VAL A 72 2.33 2.13 -84.64
CA VAL A 72 2.61 2.76 -83.34
C VAL A 72 2.90 1.70 -82.27
N ILE A 73 2.10 0.64 -82.19
CA ILE A 73 2.31 -0.46 -81.23
C ILE A 73 3.68 -1.11 -81.46
N LYS A 74 4.05 -1.44 -82.70
CA LYS A 74 5.38 -1.98 -83.03
C LYS A 74 6.52 -1.05 -82.60
N HIS A 75 6.35 0.26 -82.75
CA HIS A 75 7.33 1.24 -82.30
C HIS A 75 7.44 1.30 -80.77
N LEU A 76 6.31 1.19 -80.05
CA LEU A 76 6.23 1.28 -78.60
C LEU A 76 6.54 -0.03 -77.85
N GLN A 77 6.79 -1.15 -78.57
CA GLN A 77 7.08 -2.46 -77.96
C GLN A 77 8.25 -2.43 -76.95
N LYS A 78 9.16 -1.47 -77.07
CA LYS A 78 10.33 -1.30 -76.19
C LYS A 78 10.05 -0.48 -74.91
N GLY A 79 8.86 0.09 -74.76
CA GLY A 79 8.47 1.01 -73.69
C GLY A 79 8.16 2.42 -74.18
N ILE A 80 7.45 3.21 -73.38
CA ILE A 80 7.02 4.57 -73.74
C ILE A 80 8.04 5.58 -73.21
N LEU A 81 8.52 6.48 -74.09
CA LEU A 81 9.33 7.62 -73.68
C LEU A 81 8.47 8.67 -72.96
N LEU A 82 8.99 9.24 -71.87
CA LEU A 82 8.25 10.24 -71.07
C LEU A 82 7.75 11.45 -71.89
N LYS A 83 8.50 11.86 -72.93
CA LYS A 83 8.13 12.99 -73.80
C LYS A 83 6.99 12.69 -74.77
N ASP A 84 6.77 11.42 -75.10
CA ASP A 84 5.78 10.95 -76.09
C ASP A 84 4.45 10.54 -75.42
N LEU A 85 4.41 10.55 -74.09
CA LEU A 85 3.31 10.03 -73.28
C LEU A 85 1.98 10.72 -73.56
N VAL A 86 1.99 12.03 -73.84
CA VAL A 86 0.79 12.82 -74.17
C VAL A 86 0.18 12.33 -75.50
N GLN A 87 1.01 12.18 -76.53
CA GLN A 87 0.57 11.77 -77.86
C GLN A 87 0.11 10.32 -77.86
N VAL A 88 0.82 9.44 -77.15
CA VAL A 88 0.42 8.03 -77.00
C VAL A 88 -0.92 7.92 -76.29
N PHE A 89 -1.16 8.74 -75.26
CA PHE A 89 -2.44 8.74 -74.55
C PHE A 89 -3.60 9.29 -75.41
N GLN A 90 -3.37 10.35 -76.20
CA GLN A 90 -4.37 10.86 -77.15
C GLN A 90 -4.79 9.80 -78.17
N ILE A 91 -3.84 9.04 -78.71
CA ILE A 91 -4.13 7.92 -79.62
C ILE A 91 -4.93 6.84 -78.88
N LEU A 92 -4.59 6.54 -77.62
CA LEU A 92 -5.32 5.57 -76.81
C LEU A 92 -6.78 5.99 -76.58
N ASN A 93 -7.05 7.26 -76.27
CA ASN A 93 -8.40 7.79 -76.09
C ASN A 93 -9.24 7.69 -77.36
N GLU A 94 -8.69 8.07 -78.51
CA GLU A 94 -9.39 7.97 -79.79
C GLU A 94 -9.70 6.50 -80.15
N CYS A 95 -8.77 5.59 -79.87
CA CYS A 95 -9.00 4.16 -80.02
C CYS A 95 -10.12 3.67 -79.08
N ALA A 96 -10.11 4.12 -77.82
CA ALA A 96 -11.12 3.75 -76.82
C ALA A 96 -12.53 4.27 -77.15
N GLU A 97 -12.68 5.49 -77.65
CA GLU A 97 -13.96 6.04 -78.10
C GLU A 97 -14.52 5.28 -79.31
N LYS A 98 -13.65 4.83 -80.21
CA LYS A 98 -14.02 4.02 -81.38
C LYS A 98 -14.55 2.63 -81.02
N ILE A 99 -14.18 2.06 -79.87
CA ILE A 99 -14.66 0.74 -79.42
C ILE A 99 -16.19 0.69 -79.30
N LYS A 100 -16.84 1.82 -78.96
CA LYS A 100 -18.31 1.90 -78.86
C LYS A 100 -19.02 1.52 -80.16
N TYR A 101 -18.36 1.71 -81.30
CA TYR A 101 -18.93 1.49 -82.63
C TYR A 101 -18.20 0.41 -83.44
N HIS A 102 -16.92 0.11 -83.11
CA HIS A 102 -16.07 -0.80 -83.87
C HIS A 102 -15.22 -1.71 -82.96
N ALA A 103 -15.56 -3.00 -82.91
CA ALA A 103 -14.87 -3.99 -82.07
C ALA A 103 -13.41 -4.28 -82.48
N GLU A 104 -13.03 -4.00 -83.73
CA GLU A 104 -11.67 -4.23 -84.25
C GLU A 104 -10.59 -3.39 -83.52
N PHE A 105 -10.99 -2.30 -82.87
CA PHE A 105 -10.08 -1.46 -82.09
C PHE A 105 -9.80 -2.01 -80.68
N ILE A 106 -10.48 -3.08 -80.23
CA ILE A 106 -10.29 -3.64 -78.89
C ILE A 106 -8.88 -4.22 -78.71
N GLU A 107 -8.40 -5.06 -79.64
CA GLU A 107 -7.06 -5.67 -79.57
C GLU A 107 -5.94 -4.61 -79.61
N PRO A 108 -5.91 -3.64 -80.55
CA PRO A 108 -4.94 -2.56 -80.54
C PRO A 108 -4.95 -1.73 -79.25
N THR A 109 -6.14 -1.43 -78.72
CA THR A 109 -6.29 -0.69 -77.45
C THR A 109 -5.70 -1.48 -76.28
N CYS A 110 -5.98 -2.78 -76.18
CA CYS A 110 -5.42 -3.65 -75.15
C CYS A 110 -3.90 -3.75 -75.23
N GLU A 111 -3.32 -3.85 -76.44
CA GLU A 111 -1.86 -3.89 -76.61
C GLU A 111 -1.18 -2.56 -76.22
N ILE A 112 -1.79 -1.40 -76.51
CA ILE A 112 -1.28 -0.12 -76.00
C ILE A 112 -1.33 -0.08 -74.47
N ILE A 113 -2.45 -0.49 -73.86
CA ILE A 113 -2.61 -0.54 -72.39
C ILE A 113 -1.59 -1.51 -71.75
N LYS A 114 -1.29 -2.64 -72.41
CA LYS A 114 -0.27 -3.59 -71.96
C LYS A 114 1.13 -2.97 -71.99
N ILE A 115 1.44 -2.17 -73.01
CA ILE A 115 2.70 -1.41 -73.07
C ILE A 115 2.78 -0.38 -71.94
N TYR A 116 1.67 0.25 -71.54
CA TYR A 116 1.62 1.10 -70.33
C TYR A 116 2.06 0.34 -69.07
N GLY A 117 1.93 -0.99 -69.03
CA GLY A 117 2.45 -1.86 -67.97
C GLY A 117 3.98 -1.86 -67.85
N LEU A 118 4.72 -1.64 -68.94
CA LEU A 118 6.19 -1.71 -68.98
C LEU A 118 6.87 -0.44 -68.41
N PRO A 119 8.07 -0.52 -67.81
CA PRO A 119 8.78 0.66 -67.29
C PRO A 119 8.87 1.79 -68.32
N PHE A 120 8.62 3.04 -67.88
CA PHE A 120 8.77 4.20 -68.76
C PHE A 120 10.25 4.45 -69.06
N LEU A 121 10.53 5.05 -70.22
CA LEU A 121 11.89 5.33 -70.69
C LEU A 121 12.22 6.83 -70.54
N LYS A 122 13.44 7.12 -70.08
CA LYS A 122 13.99 8.47 -69.89
C LYS A 122 15.30 8.66 -70.66
N GLU A 123 15.53 9.88 -71.12
CA GLU A 123 16.79 10.30 -71.76
C GLU A 123 17.76 10.87 -70.73
N LYS A 124 17.22 11.61 -69.74
CA LYS A 124 17.96 12.23 -68.64
C LYS A 124 17.34 11.86 -67.30
N SER A 125 18.15 11.82 -66.25
CA SER A 125 17.65 11.62 -64.88
C SER A 125 16.66 12.70 -64.43
N SER A 126 16.80 13.93 -64.91
CA SER A 126 15.89 15.06 -64.65
C SER A 126 14.50 14.91 -65.28
N ASP A 127 14.31 13.98 -66.21
CA ASP A 127 13.02 13.81 -66.89
C ASP A 127 11.92 13.31 -65.93
N GLU A 128 12.30 12.55 -64.89
CA GLU A 128 11.36 12.04 -63.89
C GLU A 128 10.65 13.17 -63.13
N THR A 129 11.34 14.26 -62.82
CA THR A 129 10.72 15.43 -62.15
C THR A 129 10.00 16.32 -63.16
N LYS A 130 10.58 16.53 -64.35
CA LYS A 130 10.00 17.38 -65.40
C LYS A 130 8.65 16.87 -65.91
N TYR A 131 8.51 15.55 -66.09
CA TYR A 131 7.29 14.94 -66.64
C TYR A 131 6.38 14.33 -65.57
N ALA A 132 6.68 14.50 -64.27
CA ALA A 132 5.90 13.92 -63.16
C ALA A 132 4.39 14.22 -63.25
N LYS A 133 4.03 15.48 -63.52
CA LYS A 133 2.62 15.90 -63.67
C LYS A 133 1.94 15.23 -64.87
N VAL A 134 2.62 15.20 -66.01
CA VAL A 134 2.13 14.57 -67.26
C VAL A 134 1.93 13.07 -67.06
N VAL A 135 2.85 12.41 -66.36
CA VAL A 135 2.76 10.98 -66.05
C VAL A 135 1.60 10.71 -65.11
N SER A 136 1.46 11.50 -64.05
CA SER A 136 0.35 11.40 -63.09
C SER A 136 -1.01 11.56 -63.79
N GLU A 137 -1.16 12.60 -64.62
CA GLU A 137 -2.38 12.83 -65.41
C GLU A 137 -2.67 11.67 -66.37
N SER A 138 -1.64 11.15 -67.05
CA SER A 138 -1.84 10.01 -67.97
C SER A 138 -2.26 8.71 -67.26
N ILE A 139 -1.75 8.47 -66.04
CA ILE A 139 -2.13 7.29 -65.22
C ILE A 139 -3.57 7.45 -64.72
N LEU A 140 -3.95 8.65 -64.27
CA LEU A 140 -5.32 8.96 -63.87
C LEU A 140 -6.31 8.78 -65.03
N GLN A 141 -5.95 9.31 -66.19
CA GLN A 141 -6.79 9.20 -67.39
C GLN A 141 -6.86 7.75 -67.88
N LEU A 142 -5.78 6.95 -67.77
CA LEU A 142 -5.83 5.51 -68.01
C LEU A 142 -6.83 4.81 -67.06
N GLY A 143 -6.89 5.23 -65.79
CA GLY A 143 -7.90 4.76 -64.84
C GLY A 143 -9.33 5.15 -65.26
N SER A 144 -9.52 6.34 -65.84
CA SER A 144 -10.83 6.81 -66.33
C SER A 144 -11.38 5.98 -67.51
N LEU A 145 -10.51 5.30 -68.26
CA LEU A 145 -10.90 4.39 -69.35
C LEU A 145 -11.60 3.12 -68.86
N MET A 146 -11.65 2.87 -67.55
CA MET A 146 -12.52 1.85 -66.96
C MET A 146 -14.01 2.06 -67.33
N LYS A 147 -14.42 3.30 -67.63
CA LYS A 147 -15.77 3.65 -68.10
C LYS A 147 -16.15 3.01 -69.45
N VAL A 148 -15.17 2.60 -70.27
CA VAL A 148 -15.42 1.91 -71.54
C VAL A 148 -16.16 0.59 -71.25
N PRO A 149 -17.33 0.32 -71.85
CA PRO A 149 -18.13 -0.87 -71.58
C PRO A 149 -17.58 -2.11 -72.32
N CYS A 150 -16.30 -2.44 -72.08
CA CYS A 150 -15.63 -3.59 -72.66
C CYS A 150 -14.80 -4.35 -71.61
N PHE A 151 -15.16 -5.61 -71.37
CA PHE A 151 -14.48 -6.49 -70.41
C PHE A 151 -12.98 -6.61 -70.69
N GLN A 152 -12.59 -6.88 -71.95
CA GLN A 152 -11.18 -7.08 -72.33
C GLN A 152 -10.32 -5.87 -72.01
N VAL A 153 -10.84 -4.66 -72.29
CA VAL A 153 -10.15 -3.40 -71.99
C VAL A 153 -10.03 -3.18 -70.48
N ARG A 154 -11.14 -3.31 -69.72
CA ARG A 154 -11.13 -3.15 -68.25
C ARG A 154 -10.17 -4.13 -67.57
N ARG A 155 -10.23 -5.40 -67.96
CA ARG A 155 -9.32 -6.44 -67.47
C ARG A 155 -7.86 -6.10 -67.78
N GLN A 156 -7.57 -5.62 -69.00
CA GLN A 156 -6.21 -5.25 -69.38
C GLN A 156 -5.71 -4.03 -68.61
N ILE A 157 -6.56 -3.04 -68.33
CA ILE A 157 -6.24 -1.89 -67.47
C ILE A 157 -5.86 -2.38 -66.06
N CYS A 158 -6.72 -3.18 -65.43
CA CYS A 158 -6.45 -3.77 -64.11
C CYS A 158 -5.15 -4.59 -64.11
N SER A 159 -4.92 -5.41 -65.13
CA SER A 159 -3.69 -6.20 -65.28
C SER A 159 -2.45 -5.30 -65.44
N SER A 160 -2.54 -4.19 -66.17
CA SER A 160 -1.44 -3.26 -66.34
C SER A 160 -1.12 -2.52 -65.05
N PHE A 161 -2.13 -2.13 -64.26
CA PHE A 161 -1.90 -1.56 -62.92
C PHE A 161 -1.28 -2.56 -61.95
N ILE A 162 -1.73 -3.82 -61.97
CA ILE A 162 -1.10 -4.90 -61.18
C ILE A 162 0.39 -5.05 -61.54
N ASN A 163 0.72 -4.96 -62.83
CA ASN A 163 2.12 -5.05 -63.28
C ASN A 163 2.99 -3.89 -62.78
N PHE A 164 2.43 -2.71 -62.45
CA PHE A 164 3.22 -1.61 -61.88
C PHE A 164 3.88 -2.00 -60.56
N TYR A 165 3.27 -2.94 -59.83
CA TYR A 165 3.71 -3.43 -58.53
C TYR A 165 4.44 -4.78 -58.60
N SER A 166 4.69 -5.29 -59.81
CA SER A 166 5.40 -6.56 -60.02
C SER A 166 6.93 -6.38 -59.97
N THR A 167 7.64 -7.31 -59.33
CA THR A 167 9.10 -7.26 -59.16
C THR A 167 9.90 -7.79 -60.36
N GLU A 168 9.24 -8.33 -61.39
CA GLU A 168 9.90 -8.94 -62.54
C GLU A 168 10.39 -7.89 -63.54
N ARG A 169 11.73 -7.75 -63.66
CA ARG A 169 12.34 -6.83 -64.63
C ARG A 169 12.42 -7.48 -66.02
N PRO A 170 11.98 -6.81 -67.10
CA PRO A 170 12.34 -7.23 -68.44
C PRO A 170 13.86 -7.11 -68.62
N LYS A 171 14.53 -8.20 -69.02
CA LYS A 171 16.00 -8.31 -69.14
C LYS A 171 16.62 -7.56 -70.34
N GLN A 172 15.95 -6.57 -70.92
CA GLN A 172 16.42 -5.90 -72.14
C GLN A 172 17.15 -4.58 -71.80
N LYS A 173 18.47 -4.56 -71.98
CA LYS A 173 19.26 -3.31 -72.02
C LYS A 173 19.10 -2.68 -73.40
N ASN A 174 18.54 -1.49 -73.46
CA ASN A 174 18.42 -0.71 -74.68
C ASN A 174 19.62 0.24 -74.82
N GLU A 175 20.20 0.33 -76.02
CA GLU A 175 21.21 1.34 -76.33
C GLU A 175 20.54 2.73 -76.39
N GLY A 176 20.97 3.65 -75.50
CA GLY A 176 20.60 5.08 -75.53
C GLY A 176 19.52 5.55 -74.56
N PHE A 177 18.68 4.67 -73.99
CA PHE A 177 17.60 5.05 -73.07
C PHE A 177 17.67 4.27 -71.75
N GLN A 178 17.38 4.95 -70.64
CA GLN A 178 17.31 4.33 -69.31
C GLN A 178 15.85 4.12 -68.90
N SER A 179 15.55 3.06 -68.15
CA SER A 179 14.25 2.91 -67.50
C SER A 179 14.12 3.88 -66.32
N THR A 180 12.89 4.34 -66.04
CA THR A 180 12.58 5.08 -64.82
C THR A 180 12.85 4.24 -63.58
N ASN A 181 13.00 4.90 -62.42
CA ASN A 181 13.15 4.21 -61.14
C ASN A 181 11.99 3.21 -60.90
N SER A 182 12.24 2.11 -60.18
CA SER A 182 11.26 1.04 -59.94
C SER A 182 9.98 1.58 -59.31
N ASP A 183 10.11 2.52 -58.38
CA ASP A 183 9.00 3.04 -57.59
C ASP A 183 8.43 4.33 -58.20
N TYR A 184 8.94 4.76 -59.36
CA TYR A 184 8.50 5.99 -60.00
C TYR A 184 7.01 5.92 -60.36
N LYS A 185 6.57 4.84 -61.00
CA LYS A 185 5.16 4.66 -61.36
C LYS A 185 4.25 4.54 -60.15
N ILE A 186 4.71 3.86 -59.09
CA ILE A 186 3.97 3.71 -57.84
C ILE A 186 3.72 5.10 -57.23
N ARG A 187 4.76 5.92 -57.09
CA ARG A 187 4.64 7.30 -56.60
C ARG A 187 3.75 8.19 -57.47
N MET A 188 3.82 8.02 -58.80
CA MET A 188 2.95 8.76 -59.72
C MET A 188 1.50 8.31 -59.65
N ALA A 189 1.23 7.01 -59.45
CA ALA A 189 -0.12 6.49 -59.26
C ALA A 189 -0.74 6.97 -57.94
N GLU A 190 0.06 7.05 -56.87
CA GLU A 190 -0.32 7.64 -55.58
C GLU A 190 -0.64 9.14 -55.71
N SER A 191 0.26 9.93 -56.30
CA SER A 191 0.05 11.37 -56.47
C SER A 191 -1.09 11.72 -57.42
N ALA A 192 -1.41 10.81 -58.35
CA ALA A 192 -2.49 10.97 -59.31
C ALA A 192 -3.89 10.76 -58.72
N GLY A 193 -4.03 10.11 -57.55
CA GLY A 193 -5.34 9.74 -57.03
C GLY A 193 -5.96 8.51 -57.73
N LEU A 194 -5.14 7.59 -58.24
CA LEU A 194 -5.64 6.42 -58.98
C LEU A 194 -6.55 5.55 -58.12
N ALA A 195 -6.17 5.30 -56.86
CA ALA A 195 -6.94 4.48 -55.92
C ALA A 195 -8.36 5.07 -55.69
N GLU A 196 -8.46 6.38 -55.53
CA GLU A 196 -9.73 7.11 -55.38
C GLU A 196 -10.64 6.89 -56.59
N THR A 197 -10.08 7.04 -57.80
CA THR A 197 -10.82 6.90 -59.06
C THR A 197 -11.35 5.49 -59.27
N LEU A 198 -10.56 4.47 -58.91
CA LEU A 198 -10.96 3.07 -59.04
C LEU A 198 -12.06 2.69 -58.05
N VAL A 199 -12.02 3.22 -56.82
CA VAL A 199 -13.09 3.03 -55.82
C VAL A 199 -14.41 3.64 -56.31
N LEU A 200 -14.40 4.88 -56.80
CA LEU A 200 -15.58 5.56 -57.32
C LEU A 200 -16.20 4.85 -58.54
N PHE A 201 -15.45 3.99 -59.22
CA PHE A 201 -15.95 3.19 -60.34
C PHE A 201 -16.64 1.89 -59.90
N LEU A 202 -16.40 1.39 -58.69
CA LEU A 202 -16.94 0.13 -58.19
C LEU A 202 -18.48 0.02 -58.30
N PRO A 203 -19.28 1.06 -57.98
CA PRO A 203 -20.74 1.02 -58.12
C PRO A 203 -21.21 0.86 -59.58
N SER A 204 -20.39 1.25 -60.57
CA SER A 204 -20.73 1.11 -61.99
C SER A 204 -20.61 -0.33 -62.52
N LEU A 205 -20.17 -1.28 -61.67
CA LEU A 205 -19.99 -2.69 -62.00
C LEU A 205 -21.03 -3.61 -61.33
N GLU A 206 -22.24 -3.10 -61.07
CA GLU A 206 -23.35 -3.93 -60.60
C GLU A 206 -23.63 -5.09 -61.58
N ASN A 207 -23.78 -6.30 -61.05
CA ASN A 207 -24.01 -7.55 -61.80
C ASN A 207 -22.88 -8.01 -62.75
N LEU A 208 -21.68 -7.39 -62.70
CA LEU A 208 -20.51 -7.75 -63.50
C LEU A 208 -19.42 -8.37 -62.62
N LEU A 209 -19.56 -9.66 -62.30
CA LEU A 209 -18.72 -10.36 -61.31
C LEU A 209 -17.24 -10.43 -61.71
N GLU A 210 -16.92 -10.81 -62.95
CA GLU A 210 -15.52 -10.98 -63.38
C GLU A 210 -14.76 -9.65 -63.39
N GLU A 211 -15.39 -8.58 -63.89
CA GLU A 211 -14.87 -7.22 -63.86
C GLU A 211 -14.62 -6.75 -62.43
N LYS A 212 -15.58 -6.99 -61.54
CA LYS A 212 -15.51 -6.60 -60.13
C LYS A 212 -14.35 -7.31 -59.43
N ILE A 213 -14.14 -8.61 -59.67
CA ILE A 213 -13.00 -9.35 -59.11
C ILE A 213 -11.66 -8.78 -59.59
N TRP A 214 -11.52 -8.42 -60.88
CA TRP A 214 -10.30 -7.79 -61.39
C TRP A 214 -10.05 -6.42 -60.77
N LEU A 215 -11.09 -5.60 -60.60
CA LEU A 215 -10.99 -4.31 -59.95
C LEU A 215 -10.58 -4.45 -58.47
N LEU A 216 -11.24 -5.34 -57.72
CA LEU A 216 -10.91 -5.63 -56.32
C LEU A 216 -9.47 -6.17 -56.20
N LYS A 217 -9.02 -7.01 -57.13
CA LYS A 217 -7.62 -7.48 -57.16
C LYS A 217 -6.63 -6.33 -57.33
N THR A 218 -6.94 -5.35 -58.17
CA THR A 218 -6.12 -4.13 -58.30
C THR A 218 -6.15 -3.30 -57.00
N LEU A 219 -7.33 -3.07 -56.41
CA LEU A 219 -7.48 -2.32 -55.15
C LEU A 219 -6.78 -2.99 -53.96
N GLN A 220 -6.78 -4.32 -53.90
CA GLN A 220 -6.04 -5.11 -52.90
C GLN A 220 -4.54 -4.82 -52.95
N ILE A 221 -3.95 -4.84 -54.16
CA ILE A 221 -2.52 -4.52 -54.31
C ILE A 221 -2.26 -3.06 -53.96
N LEU A 222 -3.10 -2.13 -54.41
CA LEU A 222 -2.96 -0.70 -54.10
C LEU A 222 -3.01 -0.44 -52.59
N SER A 223 -3.98 -1.01 -51.87
CA SER A 223 -4.11 -0.88 -50.40
C SER A 223 -2.98 -1.59 -49.65
N SER A 224 -2.50 -2.74 -50.13
CA SER A 224 -1.37 -3.43 -49.49
C SER A 224 -0.05 -2.66 -49.64
N SER A 225 0.10 -1.89 -50.73
CA SER A 225 1.37 -1.28 -51.13
C SER A 225 1.73 0.02 -50.42
N SER A 226 0.74 0.84 -50.02
CA SER A 226 1.01 2.20 -49.53
C SER A 226 -0.13 2.80 -48.71
N VAL A 227 0.23 3.51 -47.63
CA VAL A 227 -0.69 4.27 -46.76
C VAL A 227 -1.43 5.37 -47.54
N ILE A 228 -0.75 6.03 -48.49
CA ILE A 228 -1.34 7.11 -49.30
C ILE A 228 -2.53 6.58 -50.10
N ASN A 229 -2.40 5.38 -50.68
CA ASN A 229 -3.50 4.73 -51.41
C ASN A 229 -4.66 4.39 -50.48
N CYS A 230 -4.41 3.87 -49.27
CA CYS A 230 -5.46 3.63 -48.28
C CYS A 230 -6.22 4.92 -47.94
N ASN A 231 -5.52 6.01 -47.68
CA ASN A 231 -6.15 7.30 -47.38
C ASN A 231 -6.99 7.84 -48.55
N LEU A 232 -6.53 7.66 -49.79
CA LEU A 232 -7.30 8.02 -50.98
C LEU A 232 -8.58 7.19 -51.13
N MET A 233 -8.51 5.88 -50.83
CA MET A 233 -9.69 5.03 -50.81
C MET A 233 -10.67 5.44 -49.71
N ILE A 234 -10.18 5.78 -48.51
CA ILE A 234 -11.00 6.28 -47.40
C ILE A 234 -11.67 7.60 -47.81
N LYS A 235 -10.97 8.55 -48.44
CA LYS A 235 -11.58 9.79 -48.96
C LYS A 235 -12.75 9.54 -49.92
N ALA A 236 -12.68 8.50 -50.74
CA ALA A 236 -13.74 8.11 -51.66
C ALA A 236 -14.86 7.25 -51.03
N GLN A 237 -14.96 7.18 -49.69
CA GLN A 237 -15.88 6.27 -48.98
C GLN A 237 -15.70 4.79 -49.34
N GLY A 238 -14.47 4.38 -49.68
CA GLY A 238 -14.18 3.05 -50.18
C GLY A 238 -14.48 1.92 -49.19
N ALA A 239 -14.34 2.15 -47.89
CA ALA A 239 -14.69 1.14 -46.89
C ALA A 239 -16.19 0.82 -46.92
N ASN A 240 -17.05 1.84 -47.03
CA ASN A 240 -18.50 1.67 -47.14
C ASN A 240 -18.86 0.92 -48.44
N MET A 241 -18.36 1.39 -49.58
CA MET A 241 -18.69 0.80 -50.90
C MET A 241 -18.21 -0.65 -51.03
N ILE A 242 -17.04 -1.00 -50.50
CA ILE A 242 -16.53 -2.37 -50.58
C ILE A 242 -17.33 -3.29 -49.65
N CYS A 243 -17.71 -2.80 -48.47
CA CYS A 243 -18.47 -3.57 -47.49
C CYS A 243 -19.93 -3.80 -47.91
N SER A 244 -20.58 -2.81 -48.54
CA SER A 244 -21.97 -2.97 -49.01
C SER A 244 -22.14 -4.06 -50.08
N HIS A 245 -21.08 -4.34 -50.86
CA HIS A 245 -21.05 -5.38 -51.89
C HIS A 245 -20.44 -6.71 -51.43
N LEU A 246 -20.21 -6.90 -50.14
CA LEU A 246 -19.50 -8.07 -49.59
C LEU A 246 -20.17 -9.41 -49.92
N ASN A 247 -21.51 -9.44 -50.03
CA ASN A 247 -22.33 -10.64 -50.26
C ASN A 247 -22.82 -10.79 -51.70
N ASP A 248 -22.26 -10.04 -52.65
CA ASP A 248 -22.60 -10.23 -54.06
C ASP A 248 -22.36 -11.69 -54.48
N PRO A 249 -23.22 -12.28 -55.34
CA PRO A 249 -23.18 -13.71 -55.66
C PRO A 249 -21.87 -14.08 -56.37
N ASP A 250 -20.99 -14.79 -55.66
CA ASP A 250 -19.72 -15.28 -56.19
C ASP A 250 -19.49 -16.75 -55.78
N PRO A 251 -19.65 -17.73 -56.70
CA PRO A 251 -19.40 -19.13 -56.41
C PRO A 251 -17.90 -19.44 -56.18
N SER A 252 -16.99 -18.53 -56.56
CA SER A 252 -15.54 -18.72 -56.38
C SER A 252 -15.03 -18.28 -55.00
N GLY A 253 -15.78 -17.43 -54.29
CA GLY A 253 -15.40 -16.84 -53.01
C GLY A 253 -14.27 -15.79 -53.08
N GLN A 254 -13.80 -15.43 -54.28
CA GLN A 254 -12.73 -14.44 -54.45
C GLN A 254 -13.18 -13.03 -54.10
N LEU A 255 -14.43 -12.69 -54.37
CA LEU A 255 -14.97 -11.36 -54.05
C LEU A 255 -14.88 -11.11 -52.56
N LEU A 256 -15.45 -12.00 -51.74
CA LEU A 256 -15.48 -11.88 -50.29
C LEU A 256 -14.07 -11.77 -49.70
N PHE A 257 -13.16 -12.62 -50.14
CA PHE A 257 -11.76 -12.63 -49.69
C PHE A 257 -11.01 -11.34 -50.02
N ARG A 258 -11.12 -10.85 -51.27
CA ARG A 258 -10.42 -9.62 -51.66
C ARG A 258 -11.00 -8.41 -50.93
N SER A 259 -12.32 -8.35 -50.80
CA SER A 259 -13.01 -7.30 -50.05
C SER A 259 -12.59 -7.28 -48.59
N SER A 260 -12.55 -8.43 -47.90
CA SER A 260 -12.12 -8.50 -46.50
C SER A 260 -10.66 -8.07 -46.31
N GLU A 261 -9.75 -8.46 -47.21
CA GLU A 261 -8.35 -8.07 -47.15
C GLU A 261 -8.15 -6.56 -47.40
N ILE A 262 -8.91 -5.96 -48.33
CA ILE A 262 -8.89 -4.51 -48.52
C ILE A 262 -9.39 -3.81 -47.26
N LEU A 263 -10.52 -4.24 -46.68
CA LEU A 263 -11.06 -3.66 -45.44
C LEU A 263 -10.05 -3.76 -44.29
N TRP A 264 -9.35 -4.89 -44.16
CA TRP A 264 -8.25 -5.05 -43.21
C TRP A 264 -7.12 -4.05 -43.46
N ASN A 265 -6.64 -3.94 -44.70
CA ASN A 265 -5.58 -2.99 -45.06
C ASN A 265 -5.96 -1.54 -44.75
N LEU A 266 -7.23 -1.16 -44.95
CA LEU A 266 -7.72 0.18 -44.61
C LEU A 266 -7.73 0.42 -43.09
N LEU A 267 -8.10 -0.60 -42.30
CA LEU A 267 -8.10 -0.54 -40.83
C LEU A 267 -6.69 -0.54 -40.22
N GLU A 268 -5.74 -1.28 -40.81
CA GLU A 268 -4.37 -1.41 -40.30
C GLU A 268 -3.46 -0.23 -40.69
N LYS A 269 -3.54 0.24 -41.94
CA LYS A 269 -2.57 1.18 -42.52
C LYS A 269 -3.09 2.61 -42.69
N GLY A 270 -4.39 2.87 -42.57
CA GLY A 270 -4.94 4.22 -42.77
C GLY A 270 -4.47 5.21 -41.69
N ASP A 271 -4.20 6.46 -42.07
CA ASP A 271 -3.77 7.50 -41.11
C ASP A 271 -4.81 7.79 -40.01
N SER A 272 -6.06 7.37 -40.20
CA SER A 272 -7.11 7.40 -39.18
C SER A 272 -7.98 6.13 -39.21
N LYS A 273 -7.67 5.17 -38.32
CA LYS A 273 -8.52 4.00 -38.03
C LYS A 273 -9.97 4.43 -37.79
N ASP A 274 -10.16 5.53 -37.06
CA ASP A 274 -11.46 6.08 -36.68
C ASP A 274 -12.33 6.46 -37.89
N GLU A 275 -11.75 6.99 -38.97
CA GLU A 275 -12.52 7.39 -40.15
C GLU A 275 -13.00 6.18 -40.95
N THR A 276 -12.16 5.14 -41.06
CA THR A 276 -12.56 3.86 -41.66
C THR A 276 -13.68 3.21 -40.86
N VAL A 277 -13.60 3.21 -39.53
CA VAL A 277 -14.67 2.67 -38.69
C VAL A 277 -15.95 3.48 -38.81
N LYS A 278 -15.90 4.82 -38.87
CA LYS A 278 -17.09 5.64 -39.12
C LYS A 278 -17.78 5.28 -40.43
N GLN A 279 -17.01 5.02 -41.49
CA GLN A 279 -17.58 4.58 -42.77
C GLN A 279 -18.25 3.21 -42.69
N LEU A 280 -17.73 2.31 -41.88
CA LEU A 280 -18.29 0.96 -41.68
C LEU A 280 -19.42 0.93 -40.65
N ASN A 281 -19.55 1.95 -39.79
CA ASN A 281 -20.59 2.03 -38.78
C ASN A 281 -21.93 2.53 -39.36
N ASN A 282 -22.50 1.74 -40.26
CA ASN A 282 -23.83 1.95 -40.81
C ASN A 282 -24.54 0.61 -41.08
N LEU A 283 -25.87 0.62 -41.22
CA LEU A 283 -26.64 -0.62 -41.43
C LEU A 283 -26.37 -1.27 -42.81
N GLU A 284 -25.94 -0.51 -43.81
CA GLU A 284 -25.59 -1.03 -45.14
C GLU A 284 -24.28 -1.82 -45.14
N CYS A 285 -23.40 -1.60 -44.17
CA CYS A 285 -22.15 -2.34 -43.97
C CYS A 285 -22.30 -3.50 -42.98
N ILE A 286 -22.94 -3.25 -41.83
CA ILE A 286 -23.02 -4.23 -40.74
C ILE A 286 -23.92 -5.42 -41.13
N LYS A 287 -24.99 -5.21 -41.92
CA LYS A 287 -25.85 -6.31 -42.39
C LYS A 287 -25.11 -7.27 -43.33
N PRO A 288 -24.41 -6.80 -44.39
CA PRO A 288 -23.58 -7.68 -45.20
C PRO A 288 -22.50 -8.41 -44.40
N LEU A 289 -21.80 -7.72 -43.48
CA LEU A 289 -20.81 -8.36 -42.61
C LEU A 289 -21.42 -9.49 -41.77
N LYS A 290 -22.59 -9.25 -41.16
CA LYS A 290 -23.35 -10.24 -40.39
C LYS A 290 -23.68 -11.45 -41.26
N GLU A 291 -24.27 -11.24 -42.42
CA GLU A 291 -24.70 -12.29 -43.33
C GLU A 291 -23.51 -13.11 -43.85
N ALA A 292 -22.40 -12.45 -44.21
CA ALA A 292 -21.17 -13.10 -44.65
C ALA A 292 -20.61 -14.01 -43.54
N PHE A 293 -20.50 -13.48 -42.32
CA PHE A 293 -20.03 -14.22 -41.16
C PHE A 293 -20.92 -15.44 -40.84
N VAL A 294 -22.25 -15.24 -40.81
CA VAL A 294 -23.21 -16.31 -40.53
C VAL A 294 -23.17 -17.39 -41.63
N ASN A 295 -23.07 -16.99 -42.89
CA ASN A 295 -22.99 -17.93 -44.00
C ASN A 295 -21.70 -18.78 -43.93
N LEU A 296 -20.55 -18.16 -43.67
CA LEU A 296 -19.29 -18.89 -43.49
C LEU A 296 -19.30 -19.80 -42.25
N LEU A 297 -19.96 -19.39 -41.17
CA LEU A 297 -20.08 -20.20 -39.95
C LEU A 297 -20.94 -21.45 -40.17
N ILE A 298 -22.05 -21.33 -40.91
CA ILE A 298 -23.02 -22.42 -41.11
C ILE A 298 -22.63 -23.32 -42.29
N ASN A 299 -22.17 -22.72 -43.40
CA ASN A 299 -21.93 -23.40 -44.67
C ASN A 299 -20.45 -23.51 -45.05
N GLY A 300 -19.53 -22.92 -44.30
CA GLY A 300 -18.09 -22.97 -44.55
C GLY A 300 -17.47 -24.26 -44.00
N TYR A 301 -16.79 -25.01 -44.87
CA TYR A 301 -16.17 -26.29 -44.49
C TYR A 301 -14.67 -26.35 -44.76
N ARG A 302 -14.15 -25.43 -45.60
CA ARG A 302 -12.72 -25.39 -45.92
C ARG A 302 -11.98 -24.61 -44.85
N HIS A 303 -10.71 -24.95 -44.65
CA HIS A 303 -9.82 -24.18 -43.77
C HIS A 303 -9.82 -22.68 -44.11
N PHE A 304 -9.81 -22.36 -45.41
CA PHE A 304 -9.88 -21.00 -45.91
C PHE A 304 -11.18 -20.28 -45.49
N ASP A 305 -12.32 -20.96 -45.52
CA ASP A 305 -13.61 -20.41 -45.11
C ASP A 305 -13.60 -20.10 -43.59
N HIS A 306 -12.97 -20.97 -42.79
CA HIS A 306 -12.84 -20.78 -41.34
C HIS A 306 -11.92 -19.61 -40.98
N GLN A 307 -10.81 -19.45 -41.70
CA GLN A 307 -9.92 -18.31 -41.54
C GLN A 307 -10.64 -17.01 -41.92
N LEU A 308 -11.31 -16.97 -43.07
CA LEU A 308 -12.04 -15.80 -43.54
C LEU A 308 -13.17 -15.41 -42.57
N ARG A 309 -13.87 -16.39 -41.99
CA ARG A 309 -14.85 -16.16 -40.91
C ARG A 309 -14.20 -15.45 -39.71
N ASN A 310 -13.02 -15.90 -39.30
CA ASN A 310 -12.29 -15.31 -38.19
C ASN A 310 -11.84 -13.88 -38.52
N ASP A 311 -11.36 -13.63 -39.74
CA ASP A 311 -10.98 -12.29 -40.21
C ASP A 311 -12.17 -11.31 -40.18
N LEU A 312 -13.35 -11.75 -40.66
CA LEU A 312 -14.58 -10.95 -40.57
C LEU A 312 -15.00 -10.67 -39.13
N LEU A 313 -14.78 -11.61 -38.22
CA LEU A 313 -15.06 -11.41 -36.80
C LEU A 313 -14.10 -10.39 -36.18
N VAL A 314 -12.82 -10.39 -36.56
CA VAL A 314 -11.85 -9.36 -36.13
C VAL A 314 -12.27 -7.98 -36.64
N ILE A 315 -12.63 -7.85 -37.92
CA ILE A 315 -13.14 -6.59 -38.48
C ILE A 315 -14.38 -6.11 -37.71
N SER A 316 -15.33 -7.03 -37.45
CA SER A 316 -16.54 -6.72 -36.68
C SER A 316 -16.24 -6.29 -35.24
N THR A 317 -15.21 -6.89 -34.63
CA THR A 317 -14.74 -6.56 -33.28
C THR A 317 -14.17 -5.14 -33.25
N LEU A 318 -13.34 -4.77 -34.23
CA LEU A 318 -12.77 -3.42 -34.36
C LEU A 318 -13.84 -2.34 -34.60
N ILE A 319 -14.91 -2.68 -35.33
CA ILE A 319 -16.06 -1.78 -35.49
C ILE A 319 -16.74 -1.57 -34.13
N ALA A 320 -17.04 -2.65 -33.41
CA ALA A 320 -17.75 -2.62 -32.13
C ALA A 320 -16.98 -1.96 -30.97
N GLU A 321 -15.65 -1.80 -31.06
CA GLU A 321 -14.87 -1.05 -30.07
C GLU A 321 -15.29 0.42 -29.95
N ASN A 322 -15.97 0.97 -30.97
CA ASN A 322 -16.34 2.37 -31.02
C ASN A 322 -17.74 2.63 -30.42
N PRO A 323 -17.94 3.74 -29.68
CA PRO A 323 -19.23 4.06 -29.09
C PRO A 323 -20.27 4.42 -30.16
N GLY A 324 -21.52 3.97 -29.98
CA GLY A 324 -22.63 4.25 -30.90
C GLY A 324 -22.67 3.36 -32.14
N THR A 325 -22.22 2.11 -32.03
CA THR A 325 -22.24 1.15 -33.15
C THR A 325 -23.60 0.50 -33.33
N LEU A 326 -24.02 0.31 -34.59
CA LEU A 326 -25.35 -0.25 -34.90
C LEU A 326 -25.40 -1.79 -34.84
N MET A 327 -24.64 -2.39 -33.91
CA MET A 327 -24.51 -3.84 -33.75
C MET A 327 -25.77 -4.47 -33.14
N ILE A 328 -26.51 -3.71 -32.33
CA ILE A 328 -27.77 -4.13 -31.72
C ILE A 328 -28.90 -4.07 -32.75
N GLU A 329 -29.04 -2.95 -33.45
CA GLU A 329 -30.10 -2.66 -34.44
C GLU A 329 -30.02 -3.58 -35.65
N SER A 330 -28.80 -3.94 -36.08
CA SER A 330 -28.58 -4.95 -37.13
C SER A 330 -28.94 -6.37 -36.70
N GLY A 331 -29.14 -6.60 -35.40
CA GLY A 331 -29.32 -7.91 -34.77
C GLY A 331 -28.05 -8.77 -34.74
N PHE A 332 -26.89 -8.20 -35.10
CA PHE A 332 -25.64 -8.94 -35.16
C PHE A 332 -25.12 -9.28 -33.75
N ALA A 333 -25.21 -8.34 -32.80
CA ALA A 333 -24.84 -8.57 -31.40
C ALA A 333 -25.55 -9.80 -30.81
N LYS A 334 -26.87 -9.92 -31.01
CA LYS A 334 -27.66 -11.07 -30.54
C LYS A 334 -27.20 -12.40 -31.15
N GLN A 335 -26.82 -12.40 -32.43
CA GLN A 335 -26.29 -13.61 -33.09
C GLN A 335 -24.88 -13.97 -32.59
N LEU A 336 -24.00 -12.97 -32.42
CA LEU A 336 -22.66 -13.19 -31.88
C LEU A 336 -22.70 -13.74 -30.46
N ILE A 337 -23.59 -13.21 -29.61
CA ILE A 337 -23.82 -13.75 -28.25
C ILE A 337 -24.29 -15.20 -28.33
N LEU A 338 -25.26 -15.51 -29.20
CA LEU A 338 -25.72 -16.88 -29.41
C LEU A 338 -24.58 -17.82 -29.84
N PHE A 339 -23.75 -17.41 -30.79
CA PHE A 339 -22.61 -18.23 -31.25
C PHE A 339 -21.49 -18.32 -30.21
N ALA A 340 -21.37 -17.34 -29.33
CA ALA A 340 -20.43 -17.38 -28.21
C ALA A 340 -20.86 -18.41 -27.14
N THR A 341 -22.16 -18.64 -26.93
CA THR A 341 -22.67 -19.43 -25.79
C THR A 341 -23.30 -20.79 -26.14
N TYR A 342 -23.61 -21.08 -27.41
CA TYR A 342 -24.43 -22.25 -27.78
C TYR A 342 -23.83 -23.62 -27.44
N CYS A 343 -22.50 -23.72 -27.30
CA CYS A 343 -21.85 -24.99 -26.94
C CYS A 343 -22.07 -25.35 -25.47
N GLU A 344 -22.12 -24.32 -24.62
CA GLU A 344 -22.21 -24.45 -23.16
C GLU A 344 -23.66 -24.36 -22.69
N VAL A 345 -24.48 -23.56 -23.37
CA VAL A 345 -25.87 -23.27 -23.04
C VAL A 345 -26.79 -23.83 -24.11
N LYS A 346 -27.70 -24.73 -23.71
CA LYS A 346 -28.74 -25.25 -24.61
C LYS A 346 -29.59 -24.10 -25.15
N SER A 347 -29.62 -23.99 -26.48
CA SER A 347 -30.42 -23.00 -27.22
C SER A 347 -31.44 -23.68 -28.12
N HIS A 348 -32.63 -23.08 -28.22
CA HIS A 348 -33.69 -23.51 -29.13
C HIS A 348 -33.63 -22.82 -30.50
N SER A 349 -32.63 -21.97 -30.73
CA SER A 349 -32.49 -21.25 -32.00
C SER A 349 -32.22 -22.21 -33.16
N PRO A 350 -32.94 -22.10 -34.29
CA PRO A 350 -32.73 -22.96 -35.45
C PRO A 350 -31.33 -22.80 -36.05
N LEU A 351 -30.69 -21.65 -35.88
CA LEU A 351 -29.35 -21.35 -36.43
C LEU A 351 -28.24 -22.25 -35.86
N VAL A 352 -28.39 -22.72 -34.61
CA VAL A 352 -27.36 -23.52 -33.92
C VAL A 352 -27.75 -25.00 -33.79
N ARG A 353 -29.00 -25.37 -34.11
CA ARG A 353 -29.50 -26.75 -33.92
C ARG A 353 -28.74 -27.79 -34.75
N SER A 354 -28.24 -27.40 -35.91
CA SER A 354 -27.43 -28.25 -36.81
C SER A 354 -25.95 -27.91 -36.81
N LEU A 355 -25.53 -26.87 -36.09
CA LEU A 355 -24.15 -26.40 -36.06
C LEU A 355 -23.31 -27.32 -35.16
N LYS A 356 -22.21 -27.86 -35.68
CA LYS A 356 -21.25 -28.68 -34.92
C LYS A 356 -19.86 -28.09 -35.09
N LEU A 357 -19.17 -27.82 -33.97
CA LEU A 357 -17.77 -27.44 -34.01
C LEU A 357 -16.89 -28.63 -34.42
N SER A 358 -15.88 -28.34 -35.22
CA SER A 358 -14.87 -29.31 -35.65
C SER A 358 -13.72 -29.45 -34.64
N PHE A 359 -13.66 -28.55 -33.65
CA PHE A 359 -12.60 -28.45 -32.63
C PHE A 359 -11.19 -28.30 -33.23
N ASN A 360 -11.11 -27.76 -34.45
CA ASN A 360 -9.84 -27.42 -35.10
C ASN A 360 -9.26 -26.11 -34.53
N HIS A 361 -8.06 -25.74 -34.98
CA HIS A 361 -7.39 -24.51 -34.55
C HIS A 361 -8.20 -23.25 -34.88
N GLU A 362 -8.84 -23.19 -36.04
CA GLU A 362 -9.63 -22.02 -36.45
C GLU A 362 -10.90 -21.82 -35.61
N ASP A 363 -11.57 -22.91 -35.20
CA ASP A 363 -12.71 -22.87 -34.28
C ASP A 363 -12.27 -22.45 -32.87
N PHE A 364 -11.06 -22.85 -32.45
CA PHE A 364 -10.46 -22.39 -31.20
C PHE A 364 -10.20 -20.88 -31.21
N GLU A 365 -9.59 -20.35 -32.27
CA GLU A 365 -9.38 -18.90 -32.42
C GLU A 365 -10.69 -18.13 -32.53
N MET A 366 -11.68 -18.66 -33.27
CA MET A 366 -13.02 -18.07 -33.31
C MET A 366 -13.63 -17.94 -31.91
N LYS A 367 -13.53 -18.99 -31.09
CA LYS A 367 -14.11 -18.99 -29.74
C LYS A 367 -13.45 -17.93 -28.85
N LYS A 368 -12.12 -17.74 -28.96
CA LYS A 368 -11.40 -16.65 -28.28
C LYS A 368 -11.87 -15.28 -28.75
N LEU A 369 -11.99 -15.08 -30.06
CA LEU A 369 -12.48 -13.83 -30.64
C LEU A 369 -13.91 -13.53 -30.19
N LEU A 370 -14.78 -14.54 -30.10
CA LEU A 370 -16.14 -14.39 -29.59
C LEU A 370 -16.16 -13.97 -28.12
N PHE A 371 -15.28 -14.52 -27.26
CA PHE A 371 -15.17 -14.07 -25.86
C PHE A 371 -14.71 -12.61 -25.78
N ASN A 372 -13.71 -12.22 -26.57
CA ASN A 372 -13.28 -10.82 -26.65
C ASN A 372 -14.41 -9.91 -27.14
N MET A 373 -15.19 -10.36 -28.11
CA MET A 373 -16.35 -9.64 -28.62
C MET A 373 -17.39 -9.41 -27.52
N MET A 374 -17.62 -10.38 -26.62
CA MET A 374 -18.54 -10.18 -25.49
C MET A 374 -18.06 -9.10 -24.53
N VAL A 375 -16.75 -9.04 -24.26
CA VAL A 375 -16.14 -7.99 -23.42
C VAL A 375 -16.30 -6.61 -24.06
N ILE A 376 -16.14 -6.51 -25.38
CA ILE A 376 -16.31 -5.25 -26.11
C ILE A 376 -17.77 -4.81 -26.11
N LEU A 377 -18.70 -5.72 -26.41
CA LEU A 377 -20.14 -5.42 -26.37
C LEU A 377 -20.55 -4.95 -24.98
N ALA A 378 -20.05 -5.58 -23.91
CA ALA A 378 -20.37 -5.23 -22.54
C ALA A 378 -19.99 -3.78 -22.14
N LYS A 379 -19.12 -3.10 -22.90
CA LYS A 379 -18.84 -1.67 -22.68
C LYS A 379 -20.04 -0.77 -23.02
N ASP A 380 -20.94 -1.23 -23.89
CA ASP A 380 -22.22 -0.56 -24.17
C ASP A 380 -23.32 -1.15 -23.28
N LEU A 381 -23.83 -0.33 -22.36
CA LEU A 381 -24.89 -0.70 -21.42
C LEU A 381 -26.17 -1.21 -22.11
N SER A 382 -26.42 -0.78 -23.35
CA SER A 382 -27.56 -1.23 -24.16
C SER A 382 -27.51 -2.72 -24.49
N THR A 383 -26.32 -3.34 -24.45
CA THR A 383 -26.12 -4.77 -24.71
C THR A 383 -26.30 -5.65 -23.48
N VAL A 384 -26.33 -5.08 -22.27
CA VAL A 384 -26.34 -5.83 -21.00
C VAL A 384 -27.53 -6.79 -20.94
N GLN A 385 -28.73 -6.34 -21.35
CA GLN A 385 -29.91 -7.21 -21.44
C GLN A 385 -29.71 -8.38 -22.42
N LEU A 386 -29.07 -8.15 -23.57
CA LEU A 386 -28.80 -9.22 -24.53
C LEU A 386 -27.78 -10.24 -24.00
N LEU A 387 -26.80 -9.79 -23.22
CA LEU A 387 -25.81 -10.65 -22.56
C LEU A 387 -26.48 -11.52 -21.48
N SER A 388 -27.41 -10.95 -20.71
CA SER A 388 -28.21 -11.68 -19.73
C SER A 388 -29.13 -12.71 -20.40
N ASP A 389 -29.92 -12.30 -21.39
CA ASP A 389 -30.79 -13.20 -22.18
C ASP A 389 -30.01 -14.35 -22.83
N GLY A 390 -28.78 -14.05 -23.28
CA GLY A 390 -27.83 -15.01 -23.85
C GLY A 390 -27.21 -15.98 -22.84
N ARG A 391 -27.46 -15.80 -21.54
CA ARG A 391 -26.88 -16.54 -20.41
C ARG A 391 -25.34 -16.58 -20.48
N VAL A 392 -24.73 -15.44 -20.80
CA VAL A 392 -23.26 -15.34 -21.00
C VAL A 392 -22.48 -15.72 -19.76
N ILE A 393 -22.92 -15.28 -18.57
CA ILE A 393 -22.26 -15.62 -17.30
C ILE A 393 -22.22 -17.14 -17.08
N LEU A 394 -23.36 -17.83 -17.27
CA LEU A 394 -23.44 -19.28 -17.17
C LEU A 394 -22.52 -20.00 -18.19
N ALA A 395 -22.48 -19.49 -19.42
CA ALA A 395 -21.64 -20.04 -20.48
C ALA A 395 -20.15 -19.92 -20.16
N LEU A 396 -19.70 -18.75 -19.68
CA LEU A 396 -18.30 -18.55 -19.31
C LEU A 396 -17.92 -19.37 -18.07
N PHE A 397 -18.81 -19.46 -17.07
CA PHE A 397 -18.58 -20.31 -15.90
C PHE A 397 -18.49 -21.82 -16.22
N HIS A 398 -18.94 -22.27 -17.40
CA HIS A 398 -18.72 -23.65 -17.86
C HIS A 398 -17.24 -24.03 -17.91
N TYR A 399 -16.37 -23.04 -18.15
CA TYR A 399 -14.93 -23.23 -18.26
C TYR A 399 -14.19 -23.13 -16.91
N VAL A 400 -14.85 -22.66 -15.85
CA VAL A 400 -14.28 -22.54 -14.50
C VAL A 400 -14.40 -23.86 -13.76
N LYS A 401 -13.60 -24.84 -14.20
CA LYS A 401 -13.56 -26.20 -13.64
C LYS A 401 -12.19 -26.85 -13.86
N PRO A 402 -11.77 -27.81 -13.01
CA PRO A 402 -10.55 -28.57 -13.24
C PRO A 402 -10.52 -29.27 -14.61
N ASN A 403 -9.34 -29.38 -15.23
CA ASN A 403 -9.18 -30.10 -16.50
C ASN A 403 -9.31 -31.61 -16.27
N GLU A 404 -10.45 -32.19 -16.65
CA GLU A 404 -10.65 -33.64 -16.71
C GLU A 404 -10.01 -34.24 -17.97
N SER A 405 -9.72 -35.55 -17.96
CA SER A 405 -9.16 -36.25 -19.13
C SER A 405 -10.03 -36.03 -20.37
N PRO A 406 -9.45 -35.67 -21.53
CA PRO A 406 -10.23 -35.31 -22.70
C PRO A 406 -11.05 -36.50 -23.22
N GLY A 407 -12.38 -36.34 -23.27
CA GLY A 407 -13.26 -37.20 -24.06
C GLY A 407 -13.13 -36.91 -25.56
N ALA A 408 -13.60 -37.83 -26.41
CA ALA A 408 -13.47 -37.76 -27.88
C ALA A 408 -14.17 -36.54 -28.55
N HIS A 409 -14.94 -35.75 -27.81
CA HIS A 409 -15.70 -34.58 -28.30
C HIS A 409 -15.41 -33.30 -27.51
N ASN A 410 -14.22 -33.18 -26.92
CA ASN A 410 -13.80 -32.01 -26.14
C ASN A 410 -12.55 -31.35 -26.72
N TRP A 411 -12.34 -30.08 -26.37
CA TRP A 411 -11.11 -29.35 -26.70
C TRP A 411 -9.86 -30.10 -26.21
N PRO A 412 -8.75 -30.09 -26.98
CA PRO A 412 -7.45 -30.53 -26.48
C PRO A 412 -7.08 -29.80 -25.19
N ALA A 413 -6.38 -30.47 -24.26
CA ALA A 413 -6.08 -29.90 -22.93
C ALA A 413 -5.41 -28.50 -22.99
N ALA A 414 -4.53 -28.28 -23.97
CA ALA A 414 -3.88 -26.97 -24.18
C ALA A 414 -4.87 -25.88 -24.66
N HIS A 415 -5.74 -26.21 -25.62
CA HIS A 415 -6.77 -25.27 -26.09
C HIS A 415 -7.81 -25.00 -24.99
N PHE A 416 -8.19 -26.02 -24.20
CA PHE A 416 -9.11 -25.85 -23.09
C PHE A 416 -8.53 -24.94 -22.01
N GLU A 417 -7.25 -25.10 -21.65
CA GLU A 417 -6.56 -24.20 -20.72
C GLU A 417 -6.63 -22.75 -21.21
N ASP A 418 -6.32 -22.50 -22.48
CA ASP A 418 -6.37 -21.15 -23.05
C ASP A 418 -7.77 -20.56 -23.04
N LEU A 419 -8.78 -21.33 -23.46
CA LEU A 419 -10.18 -20.90 -23.41
C LEU A 419 -10.66 -20.66 -21.98
N GLN A 420 -10.20 -21.46 -21.02
CA GLN A 420 -10.49 -21.26 -19.60
C GLN A 420 -9.95 -19.94 -19.10
N LEU A 421 -8.68 -19.61 -19.37
CA LEU A 421 -8.10 -18.33 -18.95
C LEU A 421 -8.81 -17.15 -19.62
N HIS A 422 -9.14 -17.25 -20.91
CA HIS A 422 -9.89 -16.21 -21.61
C HIS A 422 -11.32 -16.07 -21.07
N ALA A 423 -12.00 -17.16 -20.73
CA ALA A 423 -13.34 -17.13 -20.16
C ALA A 423 -13.36 -16.45 -18.79
N ILE A 424 -12.38 -16.75 -17.92
CA ILE A 424 -12.26 -16.08 -16.61
C ILE A 424 -11.92 -14.59 -16.79
N ALA A 425 -11.04 -14.25 -17.74
CA ALA A 425 -10.73 -12.87 -18.07
C ALA A 425 -11.97 -12.11 -18.57
N ALA A 426 -12.78 -12.73 -19.43
CA ALA A 426 -14.03 -12.17 -19.93
C ALA A 426 -15.06 -12.00 -18.80
N LEU A 427 -15.18 -13.00 -17.90
CA LEU A 427 -16.00 -12.87 -16.69
C LEU A 427 -15.60 -11.66 -15.86
N ALA A 428 -14.30 -11.39 -15.69
CA ALA A 428 -13.83 -10.26 -14.88
C ALA A 428 -14.25 -8.89 -15.42
N SER A 429 -14.66 -8.81 -16.69
CA SER A 429 -15.21 -7.61 -17.33
C SER A 429 -16.74 -7.62 -17.43
N VAL A 430 -17.35 -8.79 -17.66
CA VAL A 430 -18.80 -8.91 -17.92
C VAL A 430 -19.61 -9.12 -16.64
N ALA A 431 -19.09 -9.89 -15.67
CA ALA A 431 -19.79 -10.21 -14.42
C ALA A 431 -20.15 -8.98 -13.57
N PRO A 432 -19.30 -7.93 -13.47
CA PRO A 432 -19.65 -6.74 -12.70
C PRO A 432 -20.87 -5.98 -13.23
N LEU A 433 -21.24 -6.18 -14.50
CA LEU A 433 -22.42 -5.59 -15.12
C LEU A 433 -23.67 -6.48 -15.01
N LEU A 434 -23.49 -7.74 -14.61
CA LEU A 434 -24.52 -8.79 -14.55
C LEU A 434 -24.49 -9.49 -13.18
N VAL A 435 -24.57 -8.71 -12.11
CA VAL A 435 -24.44 -9.19 -10.73
C VAL A 435 -25.50 -10.22 -10.39
N GLU A 436 -26.77 -10.01 -10.80
CA GLU A 436 -27.85 -10.97 -10.55
C GLU A 436 -27.60 -12.33 -11.21
N ASP A 437 -27.12 -12.35 -12.45
CA ASP A 437 -26.77 -13.60 -13.16
C ASP A 437 -25.57 -14.30 -12.51
N TYR A 438 -24.58 -13.52 -12.05
CA TYR A 438 -23.42 -14.02 -11.31
C TYR A 438 -23.84 -14.72 -10.01
N MET A 439 -24.71 -14.07 -9.23
CA MET A 439 -25.22 -14.63 -7.96
C MET A 439 -26.12 -15.85 -8.21
N THR A 440 -26.97 -15.82 -9.24
CA THR A 440 -27.78 -16.97 -9.65
C THR A 440 -26.92 -18.17 -10.05
N CYS A 441 -25.75 -17.92 -10.63
CA CYS A 441 -24.78 -18.96 -10.98
C CYS A 441 -23.92 -19.43 -9.79
N GLN A 442 -24.10 -18.88 -8.58
CA GLN A 442 -23.24 -19.12 -7.41
C GLN A 442 -21.76 -18.81 -7.71
N GLY A 443 -21.51 -17.64 -8.31
CA GLY A 443 -20.19 -17.26 -8.80
C GLY A 443 -19.08 -17.35 -7.74
N ASN A 444 -19.32 -16.83 -6.54
CA ASN A 444 -18.35 -16.86 -5.44
C ASN A 444 -17.97 -18.31 -5.06
N THR A 445 -18.97 -19.16 -4.80
CA THR A 445 -18.74 -20.58 -4.46
C THR A 445 -17.94 -21.30 -5.53
N ARG A 446 -18.25 -21.10 -6.82
CA ARG A 446 -17.51 -21.74 -7.93
C ARG A 446 -16.06 -21.27 -7.98
N LEU A 447 -15.80 -19.98 -7.77
CA LEU A 447 -14.45 -19.44 -7.78
C LEU A 447 -13.63 -19.90 -6.58
N LEU A 448 -14.21 -19.94 -5.38
CA LEU A 448 -13.54 -20.42 -4.18
C LEU A 448 -13.18 -21.92 -4.29
N LEU A 449 -14.10 -22.76 -4.79
CA LEU A 449 -13.80 -24.17 -5.07
C LEU A 449 -12.71 -24.32 -6.15
N PHE A 450 -12.73 -23.48 -7.17
CA PHE A 450 -11.70 -23.50 -8.22
C PHE A 450 -10.34 -23.02 -7.69
N LEU A 451 -10.31 -22.04 -6.79
CA LEU A 451 -9.10 -21.60 -6.09
C LEU A 451 -8.55 -22.68 -5.17
N GLU A 452 -9.41 -23.45 -4.49
CA GLU A 452 -9.00 -24.61 -3.70
C GLU A 452 -8.25 -25.63 -4.56
N TRP A 453 -8.78 -25.96 -5.74
CA TRP A 453 -8.09 -26.81 -6.72
C TRP A 453 -6.76 -26.21 -7.21
N CYS A 454 -6.68 -24.88 -7.36
CA CYS A 454 -5.43 -24.20 -7.76
C CYS A 454 -4.31 -24.37 -6.71
N VAL A 455 -4.67 -24.49 -5.43
CA VAL A 455 -3.74 -24.67 -4.30
C VAL A 455 -3.44 -26.15 -4.05
N GLY A 456 -4.41 -27.03 -4.36
CA GLY A 456 -4.32 -28.48 -4.18
C GLY A 456 -3.24 -29.17 -5.02
N GLN A 457 -2.81 -30.35 -4.55
CA GLN A 457 -1.76 -31.16 -5.19
C GLN A 457 -2.23 -31.96 -6.42
N ASP A 458 -3.48 -31.77 -6.86
CA ASP A 458 -4.04 -32.53 -7.98
C ASP A 458 -3.20 -32.39 -9.26
N PRO A 459 -3.05 -33.47 -10.05
CA PRO A 459 -2.22 -33.47 -11.25
C PRO A 459 -2.72 -32.44 -12.26
N PHE A 460 -1.79 -31.62 -12.75
CA PHE A 460 -2.05 -30.63 -13.79
C PHE A 460 -1.57 -31.17 -15.15
N PHE A 461 -2.53 -31.50 -16.02
CA PHE A 461 -2.26 -32.20 -17.28
C PHE A 461 -1.85 -31.28 -18.45
N SER A 462 -1.80 -29.96 -18.25
CA SER A 462 -1.52 -29.02 -19.32
C SER A 462 -0.05 -28.60 -19.43
N HIS A 463 0.37 -28.25 -20.65
CA HIS A 463 1.76 -28.01 -21.02
C HIS A 463 2.18 -26.52 -21.03
N GLY A 464 1.26 -25.59 -20.69
CA GLY A 464 1.59 -24.20 -20.37
C GLY A 464 2.22 -23.38 -21.49
N ASN A 465 1.77 -23.55 -22.74
CA ASN A 465 2.23 -22.77 -23.90
C ASN A 465 1.33 -21.56 -24.23
N CYS A 466 0.41 -21.19 -23.33
CA CYS A 466 -0.59 -20.14 -23.48
C CYS A 466 0.01 -18.74 -23.69
N PHE A 467 -0.63 -17.92 -24.53
CA PHE A 467 -0.24 -16.53 -24.82
C PHE A 467 -0.19 -15.62 -23.56
N HIS A 468 -0.94 -15.97 -22.51
CA HIS A 468 -0.91 -15.31 -21.20
C HIS A 468 0.05 -15.95 -20.18
N GLY A 469 0.96 -16.82 -20.63
CA GLY A 469 1.85 -17.71 -19.87
C GLY A 469 2.91 -17.07 -18.96
N SER A 470 2.65 -15.89 -18.41
CA SER A 470 3.50 -15.24 -17.39
C SER A 470 3.55 -16.00 -16.04
N GLY A 471 2.85 -17.13 -15.90
CA GLY A 471 2.81 -17.94 -14.67
C GLY A 471 3.79 -19.12 -14.61
N GLY A 472 4.54 -19.43 -15.68
CA GLY A 472 5.44 -20.60 -15.74
C GLY A 472 4.74 -21.90 -16.18
N ARG A 473 5.50 -22.83 -16.77
CA ARG A 473 4.97 -24.10 -17.31
C ARG A 473 4.62 -25.10 -16.20
N GLY A 474 3.50 -25.80 -16.35
CA GLY A 474 3.13 -26.93 -15.51
C GLY A 474 2.64 -26.57 -14.10
N ASN A 475 2.11 -25.36 -13.90
CA ASN A 475 1.52 -24.93 -12.63
C ASN A 475 0.16 -24.25 -12.83
N LYS A 476 -0.56 -24.04 -11.71
CA LYS A 476 -1.92 -23.47 -11.69
C LYS A 476 -1.95 -21.96 -11.39
N ARG A 477 -0.79 -21.25 -11.49
CA ARG A 477 -0.67 -19.84 -11.07
C ARG A 477 -1.47 -18.89 -11.95
N ALA A 478 -1.54 -19.17 -13.26
CA ALA A 478 -2.32 -18.36 -14.18
C ALA A 478 -3.83 -18.42 -13.84
N GLN A 479 -4.35 -19.63 -13.60
CA GLN A 479 -5.73 -19.87 -13.20
C GLN A 479 -6.05 -19.16 -11.89
N MET A 480 -5.15 -19.25 -10.90
CA MET A 480 -5.28 -18.53 -9.63
C MET A 480 -5.33 -17.02 -9.84
N ARG A 481 -4.40 -16.44 -10.62
CA ARG A 481 -4.35 -15.01 -10.92
C ARG A 481 -5.64 -14.51 -11.55
N TYR A 482 -6.14 -15.16 -12.59
CA TYR A 482 -7.35 -14.71 -13.28
C TYR A 482 -8.60 -14.87 -12.40
N SER A 483 -8.66 -15.93 -11.57
CA SER A 483 -9.79 -16.14 -10.65
C SER A 483 -9.82 -15.08 -9.54
N LEU A 484 -8.66 -14.73 -8.99
CA LEU A 484 -8.53 -13.62 -8.04
C LEU A 484 -8.86 -12.27 -8.69
N ARG A 485 -8.44 -12.04 -9.93
CA ARG A 485 -8.80 -10.82 -10.65
C ARG A 485 -10.31 -10.68 -10.86
N LEU A 486 -11.02 -11.78 -11.13
CA LEU A 486 -12.48 -11.80 -11.21
C LEU A 486 -13.11 -11.47 -9.85
N LEU A 487 -12.69 -12.13 -8.76
CA LEU A 487 -13.17 -11.80 -7.40
C LEU A 487 -12.91 -10.33 -7.06
N ARG A 488 -11.71 -9.81 -7.39
CA ARG A 488 -11.33 -8.41 -7.20
C ARG A 488 -12.29 -7.47 -7.93
N SER A 489 -12.63 -7.77 -9.19
CA SER A 489 -13.61 -6.99 -9.96
C SER A 489 -14.99 -6.99 -9.31
N MET A 490 -15.44 -8.14 -8.77
CA MET A 490 -16.75 -8.25 -8.12
C MET A 490 -16.81 -7.47 -6.81
N VAL A 491 -15.81 -7.62 -5.94
CA VAL A 491 -15.75 -6.93 -4.65
C VAL A 491 -15.58 -5.41 -4.84
N SER A 492 -14.89 -4.96 -5.90
CA SER A 492 -14.72 -3.53 -6.20
C SER A 492 -16.01 -2.78 -6.52
N LEU A 493 -17.13 -3.49 -6.73
CA LEU A 493 -18.45 -2.86 -6.89
C LEU A 493 -19.01 -2.31 -5.57
N GLY A 494 -18.55 -2.81 -4.42
CA GLY A 494 -19.12 -2.49 -3.12
C GLY A 494 -20.55 -3.04 -2.91
N ASP A 495 -20.95 -4.08 -3.66
CA ASP A 495 -22.25 -4.72 -3.51
C ASP A 495 -22.29 -5.58 -2.23
N GLU A 496 -23.17 -5.21 -1.28
CA GLU A 496 -23.26 -5.88 0.03
C GLU A 496 -23.64 -7.36 -0.10
N ALA A 497 -24.50 -7.74 -1.05
CA ALA A 497 -24.95 -9.11 -1.20
C ALA A 497 -23.84 -10.03 -1.73
N VAL A 498 -23.05 -9.52 -2.69
CA VAL A 498 -21.87 -10.23 -3.21
C VAL A 498 -20.81 -10.41 -2.12
N ASN A 499 -20.52 -9.35 -1.36
CA ASN A 499 -19.50 -9.37 -0.32
C ASN A 499 -19.92 -10.25 0.87
N GLN A 500 -21.18 -10.17 1.30
CA GLN A 500 -21.71 -11.02 2.37
C GLN A 500 -21.70 -12.49 1.98
N ASP A 501 -22.15 -12.85 0.77
CA ASP A 501 -22.07 -14.24 0.30
C ASP A 501 -20.62 -14.71 0.24
N LEU A 502 -19.69 -13.89 -0.26
CA LEU A 502 -18.26 -14.23 -0.31
C LEU A 502 -17.70 -14.51 1.09
N CYS A 503 -18.08 -13.72 2.10
CA CYS A 503 -17.77 -13.96 3.51
C CYS A 503 -18.34 -15.28 4.03
N ASP A 504 -19.63 -15.51 3.79
CA ASP A 504 -20.37 -16.68 4.27
C ASP A 504 -19.80 -17.98 3.70
N GLN A 505 -19.26 -17.94 2.47
CA GLN A 505 -18.54 -19.07 1.86
C GLN A 505 -17.12 -19.30 2.43
N GLY A 506 -16.66 -18.49 3.39
CA GLY A 506 -15.37 -18.65 4.05
C GLY A 506 -14.16 -18.09 3.30
N ALA A 507 -14.35 -17.12 2.40
CA ALA A 507 -13.29 -16.56 1.57
C ALA A 507 -12.11 -16.01 2.38
N ILE A 508 -12.36 -15.32 3.50
CA ILE A 508 -11.31 -14.69 4.32
C ILE A 508 -10.26 -15.72 4.77
N SER A 509 -10.71 -16.83 5.38
CA SER A 509 -9.81 -17.89 5.86
C SER A 509 -9.06 -18.57 4.71
N GLN A 510 -9.76 -18.85 3.60
CA GLN A 510 -9.15 -19.48 2.43
C GLN A 510 -8.06 -18.58 1.81
N LEU A 511 -8.36 -17.31 1.59
CA LEU A 511 -7.44 -16.33 0.99
C LEU A 511 -6.23 -16.07 1.90
N LEU A 512 -6.42 -15.97 3.22
CA LEU A 512 -5.32 -15.89 4.18
C LEU A 512 -4.43 -17.14 4.15
N GLY A 513 -5.03 -18.33 4.06
CA GLY A 513 -4.31 -19.59 3.91
C GLY A 513 -3.46 -19.64 2.62
N ILE A 514 -4.00 -19.15 1.50
CA ILE A 514 -3.28 -19.03 0.23
C ILE A 514 -2.10 -18.07 0.38
N LEU A 515 -2.34 -16.88 0.93
CA LEU A 515 -1.33 -15.84 1.09
C LEU A 515 -0.18 -16.31 1.99
N LYS A 516 -0.51 -16.95 3.13
CA LYS A 516 0.47 -17.53 4.05
C LYS A 516 1.32 -18.63 3.41
N ASN A 517 0.70 -19.52 2.63
CA ASN A 517 1.42 -20.56 1.89
C ASN A 517 2.41 -19.95 0.89
N ILE A 518 1.98 -18.94 0.12
CA ILE A 518 2.84 -18.26 -0.85
C ILE A 518 4.01 -17.55 -0.15
N ILE A 519 3.77 -16.85 0.96
CA ILE A 519 4.82 -16.14 1.71
C ILE A 519 5.84 -17.12 2.34
N SER A 520 5.37 -18.27 2.83
CA SER A 520 6.22 -19.27 3.49
C SER A 520 7.19 -20.02 2.56
N ARG A 521 6.98 -19.97 1.23
CA ARG A 521 7.83 -20.64 0.24
C ARG A 521 9.04 -19.77 -0.09
N THR A 522 10.15 -20.01 0.61
CA THR A 522 11.39 -19.23 0.50
C THR A 522 12.24 -19.52 -0.74
N ASP A 523 11.96 -20.60 -1.47
CA ASP A 523 12.80 -21.07 -2.59
C ASP A 523 12.41 -20.49 -3.95
N ASP A 524 11.22 -19.90 -4.08
CA ASP A 524 10.74 -19.32 -5.33
C ASP A 524 11.22 -17.87 -5.45
N LYS A 525 11.92 -17.53 -6.56
CA LYS A 525 12.15 -16.13 -6.91
C LYS A 525 10.79 -15.46 -7.07
N GLU A 526 10.54 -14.41 -6.30
CA GLU A 526 9.31 -13.61 -6.45
C GLU A 526 9.25 -13.04 -7.87
N ASP A 527 8.33 -13.59 -8.67
CA ASP A 527 8.00 -13.08 -9.99
C ASP A 527 6.85 -12.06 -9.90
N ALA A 528 6.67 -11.26 -10.95
CA ALA A 528 5.62 -10.25 -10.99
C ALA A 528 4.21 -10.85 -10.80
N VAL A 529 4.01 -12.11 -11.19
CA VAL A 529 2.72 -12.81 -11.05
C VAL A 529 2.41 -13.16 -9.60
N ILE A 530 3.39 -13.66 -8.83
CA ILE A 530 3.23 -13.92 -7.39
C ILE A 530 2.91 -12.62 -6.66
N LEU A 531 3.62 -11.52 -6.96
CA LEU A 531 3.37 -10.23 -6.34
C LEU A 531 1.96 -9.70 -6.64
N GLU A 532 1.50 -9.88 -7.89
CA GLU A 532 0.14 -9.52 -8.28
C GLU A 532 -0.92 -10.38 -7.56
N ILE A 533 -0.71 -11.69 -7.46
CA ILE A 533 -1.58 -12.59 -6.69
C ILE A 533 -1.68 -12.13 -5.23
N LYS A 534 -0.53 -11.83 -4.59
CA LYS A 534 -0.52 -11.33 -3.21
C LYS A 534 -1.30 -10.00 -3.09
N ALA A 535 -1.08 -9.06 -4.01
CA ALA A 535 -1.74 -7.75 -3.99
C ALA A 535 -3.25 -7.85 -4.26
N ASP A 536 -3.68 -8.71 -5.18
CA ASP A 536 -5.10 -8.92 -5.47
C ASP A 536 -5.82 -9.60 -4.29
N ILE A 537 -5.16 -10.55 -3.59
CA ILE A 537 -5.70 -11.13 -2.34
C ILE A 537 -5.88 -10.05 -1.27
N LEU A 538 -4.86 -9.23 -1.03
CA LEU A 538 -4.94 -8.15 -0.03
C LEU A 538 -6.07 -7.18 -0.35
N PHE A 539 -6.23 -6.78 -1.62
CA PHE A 539 -7.33 -5.92 -2.03
C PHE A 539 -8.70 -6.54 -1.74
N ILE A 540 -8.89 -7.83 -2.07
CA ILE A 540 -10.15 -8.54 -1.78
C ILE A 540 -10.41 -8.55 -0.27
N LEU A 541 -9.40 -8.87 0.54
CA LEU A 541 -9.53 -8.89 2.00
C LEU A 541 -9.87 -7.50 2.55
N SER A 542 -9.19 -6.44 2.08
CA SER A 542 -9.47 -5.06 2.47
C SER A 542 -10.92 -4.68 2.22
N ALA A 543 -11.39 -4.84 0.98
CA ALA A 543 -12.72 -4.39 0.59
C ALA A 543 -13.85 -5.26 1.19
N VAL A 544 -13.58 -6.52 1.51
CA VAL A 544 -14.53 -7.38 2.23
C VAL A 544 -14.61 -7.04 3.73
N CYS A 545 -13.50 -6.64 4.35
CA CYS A 545 -13.45 -6.28 5.77
C CYS A 545 -13.79 -4.82 6.05
N GLU A 546 -13.92 -3.99 5.02
CA GLU A 546 -14.18 -2.57 5.15
C GLU A 546 -15.53 -2.34 5.87
N ASN A 547 -15.52 -1.52 6.92
CA ASN A 547 -16.70 -1.10 7.69
C ASN A 547 -17.53 -2.22 8.39
N ASP A 548 -17.12 -3.49 8.36
CA ASP A 548 -17.80 -4.57 9.10
C ASP A 548 -16.92 -5.17 10.21
N LEU A 549 -17.42 -5.14 11.45
CA LEU A 549 -16.71 -5.66 12.61
C LEU A 549 -16.60 -7.19 12.57
N HIS A 550 -17.60 -7.89 12.04
CA HIS A 550 -17.63 -9.36 12.04
C HIS A 550 -16.57 -9.93 11.09
N THR A 551 -16.43 -9.38 9.90
CA THR A 551 -15.36 -9.76 8.95
C THR A 551 -13.97 -9.41 9.46
N LYS A 552 -13.80 -8.27 10.16
CA LYS A 552 -12.54 -7.94 10.86
C LYS A 552 -12.19 -8.95 11.96
N ASP A 553 -13.20 -9.43 12.70
CA ASP A 553 -13.00 -10.49 13.70
C ASP A 553 -12.62 -11.83 13.04
N LEU A 554 -13.18 -12.16 11.87
CA LEU A 554 -12.81 -13.34 11.08
C LEU A 554 -11.39 -13.23 10.51
N PHE A 555 -10.95 -12.03 10.14
CA PHE A 555 -9.57 -11.78 9.73
C PHE A 555 -8.59 -12.10 10.88
N GLY A 556 -8.92 -11.62 12.07
CA GLY A 556 -8.33 -12.05 13.35
C GLY A 556 -6.80 -12.01 13.43
N PHE A 557 -6.24 -12.81 14.35
CA PHE A 557 -4.80 -12.82 14.61
C PHE A 557 -3.98 -13.41 13.44
N GLU A 558 -4.53 -14.37 12.71
CA GLU A 558 -3.85 -14.99 11.57
C GLU A 558 -3.62 -13.97 10.45
N GLY A 559 -4.62 -13.14 10.14
CA GLY A 559 -4.48 -12.06 9.17
C GLY A 559 -3.42 -11.05 9.60
N VAL A 560 -3.41 -10.65 10.88
CA VAL A 560 -2.39 -9.75 11.43
C VAL A 560 -0.97 -10.32 11.28
N GLU A 561 -0.76 -11.62 11.53
CA GLU A 561 0.56 -12.25 11.33
C GLU A 561 1.02 -12.19 9.88
N VAL A 562 0.11 -12.46 8.93
CA VAL A 562 0.41 -12.42 7.51
C VAL A 562 0.81 -11.00 7.07
N LEU A 563 0.09 -9.97 7.52
CA LEU A 563 0.43 -8.57 7.24
C LEU A 563 1.80 -8.19 7.82
N LEU A 564 2.12 -8.62 9.04
CA LEU A 564 3.43 -8.37 9.66
C LEU A 564 4.59 -9.05 8.90
N MET A 565 4.37 -10.21 8.29
CA MET A 565 5.37 -10.84 7.43
C MET A 565 5.62 -10.03 6.15
N LEU A 566 4.57 -9.47 5.55
CA LEU A 566 4.67 -8.64 4.34
C LEU A 566 5.28 -7.26 4.62
N LEU A 567 4.99 -6.64 5.77
CA LEU A 567 5.59 -5.37 6.17
C LEU A 567 7.10 -5.44 6.39
N LYS A 568 7.65 -6.62 6.75
CA LYS A 568 9.10 -6.83 6.97
C LYS A 568 9.91 -6.98 5.69
N MET A 569 9.32 -6.66 4.54
CA MET A 569 9.99 -6.69 3.24
C MET A 569 11.14 -5.69 3.16
N ASP A 570 12.20 -6.05 2.42
CA ASP A 570 13.36 -5.18 2.23
C ASP A 570 12.96 -3.89 1.49
N PRO A 571 13.16 -2.70 2.08
CA PRO A 571 12.84 -1.42 1.46
C PRO A 571 13.50 -1.16 0.10
N VAL A 572 14.63 -1.81 -0.18
CA VAL A 572 15.31 -1.67 -1.48
C VAL A 572 14.45 -2.22 -2.63
N LEU A 573 13.59 -3.20 -2.34
CA LEU A 573 12.74 -3.85 -3.35
C LEU A 573 11.57 -2.97 -3.81
N TYR A 574 11.21 -1.94 -3.05
CA TYR A 574 10.12 -1.02 -3.39
C TYR A 574 10.36 -0.42 -4.79
N ASN A 575 11.59 0.01 -5.07
CA ASN A 575 11.96 0.58 -6.36
C ASN A 575 12.41 -0.45 -7.42
N SER A 576 12.18 -1.75 -7.20
CA SER A 576 12.61 -2.82 -8.13
C SER A 576 11.87 -2.80 -9.47
N GLY A 577 10.71 -2.13 -9.54
CA GLY A 577 9.84 -2.10 -10.73
C GLY A 577 9.04 -3.38 -10.98
N VAL A 578 9.20 -4.42 -10.14
CA VAL A 578 8.54 -5.74 -10.33
C VAL A 578 7.13 -5.79 -9.75
N GLY A 579 6.78 -4.87 -8.83
CA GLY A 579 5.44 -4.76 -8.24
C GLY A 579 5.40 -4.68 -6.71
N HIS A 580 6.54 -4.73 -6.03
CA HIS A 580 6.63 -4.66 -4.56
C HIS A 580 5.98 -3.39 -3.97
N ASN A 581 6.03 -2.26 -4.66
CA ASN A 581 5.31 -1.02 -4.29
C ASN A 581 3.80 -1.24 -4.17
N ARG A 582 3.19 -1.96 -5.11
CA ARG A 582 1.75 -2.25 -5.08
C ARG A 582 1.42 -3.19 -3.93
N LEU A 583 2.31 -4.14 -3.64
CA LEU A 583 2.15 -5.08 -2.53
C LEU A 583 2.19 -4.38 -1.16
N ILE A 584 3.16 -3.49 -0.92
CA ILE A 584 3.25 -2.77 0.35
C ILE A 584 2.07 -1.82 0.54
N LEU A 585 1.63 -1.12 -0.52
CA LEU A 585 0.43 -0.28 -0.47
C LEU A 585 -0.82 -1.11 -0.14
N GLY A 586 -1.00 -2.26 -0.80
CA GLY A 586 -2.09 -3.18 -0.47
C GLY A 586 -1.99 -3.72 0.97
N THR A 587 -0.79 -3.90 1.50
CA THR A 587 -0.58 -4.34 2.89
C THR A 587 -1.00 -3.24 3.88
N LEU A 588 -0.62 -1.98 3.61
CA LEU A 588 -1.02 -0.83 4.43
C LEU A 588 -2.54 -0.60 4.37
N ASP A 589 -3.13 -0.70 3.19
CA ASP A 589 -4.57 -0.64 2.99
C ASP A 589 -5.31 -1.76 3.75
N SER A 590 -4.81 -2.99 3.73
CA SER A 590 -5.38 -4.08 4.54
C SER A 590 -5.23 -3.86 6.05
N ILE A 591 -4.18 -3.18 6.51
CA ILE A 591 -4.08 -2.79 7.93
C ILE A 591 -5.21 -1.81 8.26
N TRP A 592 -5.40 -0.79 7.42
CA TRP A 592 -6.48 0.18 7.58
C TRP A 592 -7.85 -0.50 7.61
N CYS A 593 -8.16 -1.29 6.59
CA CYS A 593 -9.48 -1.86 6.43
C CYS A 593 -9.75 -3.04 7.37
N CYS A 594 -8.78 -3.94 7.58
CA CYS A 594 -9.01 -5.20 8.29
C CYS A 594 -8.63 -5.16 9.78
N VAL A 595 -7.67 -4.33 10.20
CA VAL A 595 -7.15 -4.33 11.57
C VAL A 595 -7.75 -3.20 12.39
N ILE A 596 -7.74 -1.99 11.86
CA ILE A 596 -8.20 -0.79 12.57
C ILE A 596 -9.72 -0.87 12.83
N GLY A 597 -10.15 -0.47 14.02
CA GLY A 597 -11.52 -0.56 14.50
C GLY A 597 -11.85 -1.88 15.21
N CYS A 598 -11.01 -2.91 15.08
CA CYS A 598 -11.11 -4.14 15.86
C CYS A 598 -10.04 -4.15 16.96
N TYR A 599 -10.40 -3.75 18.18
CA TYR A 599 -9.45 -3.63 19.30
C TYR A 599 -8.65 -4.90 19.59
N ALA A 600 -9.21 -6.10 19.33
CA ALA A 600 -8.48 -7.36 19.53
C ALA A 600 -7.33 -7.52 18.51
N SER A 601 -7.59 -7.24 17.24
CA SER A 601 -6.60 -7.28 16.16
C SER A 601 -5.57 -6.16 16.31
N GLU A 602 -5.99 -4.95 16.69
CA GLU A 602 -5.09 -3.84 17.00
C GLU A 602 -4.15 -4.17 18.16
N ASP A 603 -4.69 -4.66 19.29
CA ASP A 603 -3.90 -5.03 20.45
C ASP A 603 -2.84 -6.08 20.09
N TYR A 604 -3.22 -7.08 19.29
CA TYR A 604 -2.29 -8.10 18.82
C TYR A 604 -1.22 -7.53 17.86
N PHE A 605 -1.61 -6.61 16.96
CA PHE A 605 -0.69 -5.91 16.08
C PHE A 605 0.36 -5.10 16.88
N LEU A 606 -0.08 -4.41 17.94
CA LEU A 606 0.80 -3.69 18.87
C LEU A 606 1.72 -4.63 19.64
N GLU A 607 1.20 -5.74 20.18
CA GLU A 607 1.97 -6.76 20.90
C GLU A 607 3.08 -7.40 20.05
N LYS A 608 2.88 -7.50 18.73
CA LYS A 608 3.84 -8.06 17.77
C LYS A 608 4.77 -7.02 17.14
N GLU A 609 4.92 -5.86 17.79
CA GLU A 609 5.77 -4.76 17.36
C GLU A 609 5.37 -4.15 16.01
N GLY A 610 4.13 -4.34 15.56
CA GLY A 610 3.64 -3.84 14.27
C GLY A 610 3.76 -2.32 14.12
N MET A 611 3.47 -1.58 15.20
CA MET A 611 3.64 -0.12 15.23
C MET A 611 5.10 0.31 15.03
N PHE A 612 6.07 -0.45 15.56
CA PHE A 612 7.49 -0.12 15.35
C PHE A 612 7.88 -0.28 13.88
N ILE A 613 7.36 -1.32 13.20
CA ILE A 613 7.61 -1.56 11.78
C ILE A 613 7.00 -0.44 10.93
N LEU A 614 5.78 0.02 11.25
CA LEU A 614 5.16 1.16 10.54
C LEU A 614 5.98 2.45 10.70
N LEU A 615 6.49 2.71 11.90
CA LEU A 615 7.34 3.88 12.15
C LEU A 615 8.72 3.76 11.48
N ASP A 616 9.30 2.56 11.42
CA ASP A 616 10.53 2.30 10.68
C ASP A 616 10.32 2.55 9.18
N LEU A 617 9.16 2.15 8.63
CA LEU A 617 8.79 2.45 7.24
C LEU A 617 8.59 3.96 7.00
N LEU A 618 7.96 4.66 7.95
CA LEU A 618 7.82 6.11 7.90
C LEU A 618 9.17 6.82 7.94
N ALA A 619 10.13 6.31 8.72
CA ALA A 619 11.49 6.85 8.82
C ALA A 619 12.31 6.71 7.52
N LEU A 620 11.94 5.78 6.62
CA LEU A 620 12.54 5.69 5.28
C LEU A 620 12.17 6.88 4.39
N ASN A 621 11.11 7.63 4.75
CA ASN A 621 10.67 8.85 4.13
C ASN A 621 10.36 8.73 2.62
N GLN A 622 9.50 7.77 2.26
CA GLN A 622 9.00 7.63 0.90
C GLN A 622 7.71 8.44 0.73
N LYS A 623 7.80 9.56 0.01
CA LYS A 623 6.71 10.57 -0.13
C LYS A 623 5.32 9.97 -0.38
N ASN A 624 5.21 9.00 -1.29
CA ASN A 624 3.93 8.40 -1.68
C ASN A 624 3.29 7.51 -0.59
N MET A 625 4.07 7.07 0.42
CA MET A 625 3.60 6.21 1.51
C MET A 625 3.44 6.97 2.83
N ASN A 626 4.17 8.07 3.03
CA ASN A 626 4.17 8.82 4.28
C ASN A 626 2.76 9.26 4.70
N SER A 627 1.95 9.81 3.78
CA SER A 627 0.59 10.25 4.09
C SER A 627 -0.30 9.09 4.56
N LEU A 628 -0.26 7.95 3.85
CA LEU A 628 -1.01 6.75 4.20
C LEU A 628 -0.58 6.18 5.56
N ILE A 629 0.73 6.03 5.80
CA ILE A 629 1.25 5.53 7.08
C ILE A 629 0.86 6.47 8.23
N LEU A 630 0.97 7.79 8.02
CA LEU A 630 0.57 8.77 9.02
C LEU A 630 -0.93 8.69 9.32
N GLY A 631 -1.79 8.51 8.31
CA GLY A 631 -3.22 8.28 8.50
C GLY A 631 -3.51 7.01 9.33
N ILE A 632 -2.82 5.90 9.04
CA ILE A 632 -2.91 4.65 9.82
C ILE A 632 -2.53 4.91 11.27
N VAL A 633 -1.43 5.63 11.51
CA VAL A 633 -0.95 5.95 12.86
C VAL A 633 -1.92 6.88 13.61
N VAL A 634 -2.59 7.81 12.90
CA VAL A 634 -3.64 8.65 13.48
C VAL A 634 -4.80 7.79 13.97
N GLU A 635 -5.32 6.87 13.18
CA GLU A 635 -6.43 6.02 13.63
C GLU A 635 -6.00 5.06 14.75
N PHE A 636 -4.81 4.46 14.66
CA PHE A 636 -4.26 3.66 15.78
C PHE A 636 -4.10 4.48 17.06
N SER A 637 -3.92 5.80 16.98
CA SER A 637 -3.79 6.66 18.16
C SER A 637 -5.08 6.78 18.98
N GLU A 638 -6.24 6.35 18.42
CA GLU A 638 -7.47 6.20 19.18
C GLU A 638 -7.37 5.07 20.23
N ASN A 639 -6.53 4.07 19.97
CA ASN A 639 -6.22 3.03 20.95
C ASN A 639 -5.21 3.56 21.99
N PRO A 640 -5.56 3.61 23.28
CA PRO A 640 -4.71 4.20 24.31
C PRO A 640 -3.38 3.46 24.51
N LYS A 641 -3.28 2.19 24.09
CA LYS A 641 -2.02 1.44 24.16
C LYS A 641 -1.01 1.92 23.13
N SER A 642 -1.46 2.41 21.98
CA SER A 642 -0.59 2.88 20.88
C SER A 642 0.33 4.01 21.31
N ILE A 643 -0.13 4.91 22.18
CA ILE A 643 0.66 6.05 22.70
C ILE A 643 1.95 5.56 23.37
N ALA A 644 1.89 4.48 24.16
CA ALA A 644 3.07 3.92 24.81
C ALA A 644 4.08 3.40 23.78
N HIS A 645 3.61 2.71 22.75
CA HIS A 645 4.46 2.21 21.65
C HIS A 645 5.12 3.36 20.90
N LEU A 646 4.36 4.41 20.52
CA LEU A 646 4.89 5.60 19.86
C LEU A 646 6.00 6.27 20.68
N MET A 647 5.77 6.49 21.98
CA MET A 647 6.76 7.13 22.86
C MET A 647 8.01 6.27 23.11
N THR A 648 7.89 4.95 23.01
CA THR A 648 9.02 4.01 23.19
C THR A 648 9.84 3.80 21.92
N TRP A 649 9.28 4.05 20.74
CA TRP A 649 9.99 3.84 19.47
C TRP A 649 11.25 4.72 19.37
N ARG A 650 12.32 4.13 18.85
CA ARG A 650 13.60 4.79 18.59
C ARG A 650 14.10 4.38 17.22
N GLY A 651 14.19 5.34 16.31
CA GLY A 651 14.66 5.14 14.94
C GLY A 651 16.19 5.07 14.82
N GLN A 652 16.69 5.18 13.59
CA GLN A 652 18.13 5.25 13.32
C GLN A 652 18.74 6.45 14.07
N LYS A 653 19.90 6.23 14.73
CA LYS A 653 20.59 7.23 15.58
C LYS A 653 19.79 7.69 16.82
N GLU A 654 18.95 6.80 17.38
CA GLU A 654 18.12 7.09 18.57
C GLU A 654 17.08 8.20 18.37
N GLN A 655 16.67 8.45 17.12
CA GLN A 655 15.65 9.43 16.77
C GLN A 655 14.32 9.10 17.47
N SER A 656 13.73 10.07 18.18
CA SER A 656 12.39 9.94 18.78
C SER A 656 11.29 10.17 17.74
N ILE A 657 10.07 9.68 18.01
CA ILE A 657 8.91 9.93 17.14
C ILE A 657 8.64 11.43 16.97
N GLY A 658 8.80 12.22 18.04
CA GLY A 658 8.67 13.68 17.98
C GLY A 658 9.65 14.31 17.01
N ASN A 659 10.93 13.90 17.07
CA ASN A 659 11.94 14.38 16.13
C ASN A 659 11.64 13.97 14.67
N LEU A 660 11.16 12.75 14.44
CA LEU A 660 10.77 12.28 13.10
C LEU A 660 9.61 13.10 12.52
N LEU A 661 8.54 13.31 13.29
CA LEU A 661 7.36 14.08 12.86
C LEU A 661 7.70 15.54 12.55
N ILE A 662 8.56 16.16 13.37
CA ILE A 662 9.06 17.53 13.12
C ILE A 662 9.91 17.59 11.85
N GLN A 663 10.75 16.58 11.60
CA GLN A 663 11.54 16.51 10.38
C GLN A 663 10.64 16.39 9.14
N LEU A 664 9.61 15.54 9.18
CA LEU A 664 8.63 15.40 8.09
C LEU A 664 7.88 16.71 7.87
N TRP A 665 7.45 17.40 8.92
CA TRP A 665 6.80 18.71 8.83
C TRP A 665 7.66 19.73 8.07
N ARG A 666 8.94 19.87 8.44
CA ARG A 666 9.86 20.80 7.78
C ARG A 666 10.05 20.47 6.29
N GLN A 667 10.11 19.19 5.95
CA GLN A 667 10.23 18.76 4.55
C GLN A 667 8.98 19.08 3.74
N GLU A 668 7.80 18.98 4.35
CA GLU A 668 6.54 19.39 3.71
C GLU A 668 6.48 20.90 3.49
N GLU A 669 6.86 21.69 4.51
CA GLU A 669 6.94 23.16 4.37
C GLU A 669 7.91 23.58 3.26
N GLN A 670 9.04 22.87 3.13
CA GLN A 670 9.99 23.08 2.04
C GLN A 670 9.40 22.70 0.68
N ALA A 671 8.65 21.60 0.58
CA ALA A 671 8.00 21.17 -0.66
C ALA A 671 6.91 22.17 -1.11
N LEU A 672 6.20 22.76 -0.15
CA LEU A 672 5.18 23.79 -0.38
C LEU A 672 5.77 25.21 -0.54
N ASN A 673 7.10 25.37 -0.38
CA ASN A 673 7.81 26.66 -0.39
C ASN A 673 7.26 27.69 0.61
N VAL A 674 6.91 27.24 1.82
CA VAL A 674 6.48 28.13 2.91
C VAL A 674 7.64 29.02 3.34
N ARG A 675 7.39 30.32 3.52
CA ARG A 675 8.44 31.28 3.89
C ARG A 675 8.82 31.13 5.37
N ARG A 676 10.11 30.90 5.61
CA ARG A 676 10.75 30.79 6.93
C ARG A 676 12.05 31.59 6.96
N ASP A 677 12.50 32.00 8.14
CA ASP A 677 13.83 32.60 8.31
C ASP A 677 14.92 31.53 8.45
N GLU A 678 16.19 31.93 8.58
CA GLU A 678 17.34 31.02 8.70
C GLU A 678 17.27 30.09 9.94
N ASN A 679 16.44 30.43 10.93
CA ASN A 679 16.22 29.69 12.16
C ASN A 679 14.84 28.99 12.21
N ASP A 680 14.18 28.82 11.05
CA ASP A 680 12.83 28.23 10.91
C ASP A 680 11.71 28.99 11.64
N ARG A 681 11.87 30.31 11.90
CA ARG A 681 10.83 31.17 12.49
C ARG A 681 9.83 31.67 11.45
N ILE A 682 8.65 32.07 11.93
CA ILE A 682 7.62 32.72 11.12
C ILE A 682 8.12 34.11 10.67
N VAL A 683 8.10 34.36 9.35
CA VAL A 683 8.45 35.66 8.75
C VAL A 683 7.21 36.53 8.54
N ASP A 684 6.11 35.92 8.08
CA ASP A 684 4.84 36.61 7.85
C ASP A 684 3.80 36.13 8.87
N ALA A 685 3.48 37.00 9.83
CA ALA A 685 2.50 36.69 10.88
C ALA A 685 1.04 36.69 10.36
N LYS A 686 0.76 37.26 9.18
CA LYS A 686 -0.57 37.25 8.57
C LYS A 686 -0.85 35.96 7.82
N GLN A 687 0.16 35.40 7.18
CA GLN A 687 0.07 34.19 6.37
C GLN A 687 1.21 33.21 6.69
N PRO A 688 1.23 32.62 7.89
CA PRO A 688 2.37 31.85 8.37
C PRO A 688 2.51 30.44 7.75
N LEU A 689 1.45 29.87 7.15
CA LEU A 689 1.47 28.50 6.62
C LEU A 689 1.25 28.41 5.10
N VAL A 690 1.00 29.54 4.43
CA VAL A 690 0.70 29.65 3.00
C VAL A 690 1.90 29.21 2.15
N GLY A 691 1.64 28.28 1.24
CA GLY A 691 2.61 27.79 0.25
C GLY A 691 2.61 28.60 -1.05
N SER A 692 3.57 28.33 -1.94
CA SER A 692 3.72 29.08 -3.20
C SER A 692 2.54 28.94 -4.17
N LEU A 693 1.87 27.78 -4.19
CA LEU A 693 0.73 27.54 -5.08
C LEU A 693 -0.50 28.34 -4.62
N GLN A 694 -0.82 28.29 -3.33
CA GLN A 694 -1.91 29.05 -2.72
C GLN A 694 -1.67 30.57 -2.85
N ALA A 695 -0.42 31.03 -2.73
CA ALA A 695 -0.08 32.44 -2.89
C ALA A 695 -0.15 32.96 -4.34
N GLN A 696 -0.07 32.08 -5.35
CA GLN A 696 -0.07 32.46 -6.77
C GLN A 696 -1.45 32.37 -7.42
N GLN A 697 -2.39 31.64 -6.82
CA GLN A 697 -3.74 31.51 -7.32
C GLN A 697 -4.57 32.75 -6.97
N GLU A 698 -5.22 33.34 -7.98
CA GLU A 698 -6.23 34.37 -7.76
C GLU A 698 -7.45 33.75 -7.07
N VAL A 699 -8.05 34.47 -6.13
CA VAL A 699 -9.25 34.02 -5.42
C VAL A 699 -10.42 34.02 -6.41
N ILE A 700 -10.87 32.83 -6.79
CA ILE A 700 -12.01 32.62 -7.67
C ILE A 700 -13.22 32.29 -6.79
N PRO A 701 -14.36 33.01 -6.93
CA PRO A 701 -15.57 32.69 -6.19
C PRO A 701 -16.06 31.27 -6.52
N MET A 702 -16.21 30.43 -5.50
CA MET A 702 -16.65 29.04 -5.64
C MET A 702 -18.06 28.85 -5.08
N PRO A 703 -18.85 27.89 -5.60
CA PRO A 703 -20.16 27.56 -5.02
C PRO A 703 -20.04 27.15 -3.55
N ALA A 704 -21.07 27.43 -2.73
CA ALA A 704 -21.06 27.11 -1.28
C ALA A 704 -20.84 25.63 -0.93
N ASN A 705 -20.99 24.72 -1.90
CA ASN A 705 -20.75 23.29 -1.74
C ASN A 705 -19.31 22.87 -2.07
N CYS A 706 -18.46 23.80 -2.51
CA CYS A 706 -17.06 23.56 -2.83
C CYS A 706 -16.18 23.99 -1.65
N PRO A 707 -15.22 23.16 -1.21
CA PRO A 707 -14.28 23.55 -0.17
C PRO A 707 -13.36 24.67 -0.67
N SER A 708 -12.96 25.58 0.22
CA SER A 708 -11.98 26.63 -0.09
C SER A 708 -10.59 26.02 -0.34
N ILE A 709 -9.70 26.78 -0.97
CA ILE A 709 -8.33 26.33 -1.28
C ILE A 709 -7.56 26.02 0.01
N ALA A 710 -7.74 26.82 1.07
CA ALA A 710 -7.18 26.52 2.38
C ALA A 710 -7.67 25.17 2.94
N ILE A 711 -8.94 24.80 2.73
CA ILE A 711 -9.49 23.51 3.17
C ILE A 711 -8.94 22.35 2.33
N MET A 712 -8.85 22.54 1.01
CA MET A 712 -8.25 21.54 0.11
C MET A 712 -6.80 21.25 0.48
N ASP A 713 -6.00 22.29 0.80
CA ASP A 713 -4.62 22.13 1.27
C ASP A 713 -4.52 21.24 2.52
N VAL A 714 -5.43 21.37 3.49
CA VAL A 714 -5.46 20.51 4.69
C VAL A 714 -5.72 19.04 4.34
N ALA A 715 -6.57 18.77 3.34
CA ALA A 715 -6.91 17.41 2.93
C ALA A 715 -5.79 16.74 2.09
N GLU A 716 -5.00 17.53 1.36
CA GLU A 716 -3.99 17.02 0.44
C GLU A 716 -2.60 16.82 1.09
N ASN A 717 -2.29 17.56 2.16
CA ASN A 717 -0.96 17.54 2.78
C ASN A 717 -0.90 16.69 4.05
N MET A 718 0.32 16.30 4.46
CA MET A 718 0.52 15.48 5.66
C MET A 718 0.51 16.26 6.99
N ARG A 719 0.35 17.59 6.96
CA ARG A 719 0.46 18.46 8.15
C ARG A 719 -0.65 18.18 9.16
N ALA A 720 -1.89 17.97 8.70
CA ALA A 720 -3.02 17.63 9.57
C ALA A 720 -2.80 16.32 10.34
N ASN A 721 -2.26 15.29 9.67
CA ASN A 721 -1.96 14.01 10.29
C ASN A 721 -0.84 14.14 11.34
N ILE A 722 0.22 14.88 11.01
CA ILE A 722 1.33 15.16 11.95
C ILE A 722 0.82 15.90 13.19
N TYR A 723 0.01 16.94 13.00
CA TYR A 723 -0.62 17.68 14.10
C TYR A 723 -1.44 16.76 15.00
N SER A 724 -2.31 15.93 14.41
CA SER A 724 -3.19 15.02 15.15
C SER A 724 -2.39 14.07 16.04
N ILE A 725 -1.32 13.47 15.51
CA ILE A 725 -0.44 12.58 16.29
C ILE A 725 0.24 13.35 17.44
N LEU A 726 0.83 14.52 17.16
CA LEU A 726 1.51 15.32 18.19
C LEU A 726 0.54 15.84 19.27
N TYR A 727 -0.68 16.19 18.89
CA TYR A 727 -1.74 16.58 19.82
C TYR A 727 -2.08 15.45 20.80
N ARG A 728 -2.13 14.20 20.32
CA ARG A 728 -2.36 13.01 21.16
C ARG A 728 -1.17 12.65 22.04
N LEU A 729 0.05 12.85 21.54
CA LEU A 729 1.29 12.62 22.30
C LEU A 729 1.53 13.69 23.38
N GLY A 730 1.03 14.90 23.17
CA GLY A 730 1.29 16.08 24.00
C GLY A 730 2.52 16.85 23.49
N PHE A 731 2.38 18.17 23.31
CA PHE A 731 3.44 19.03 22.79
C PHE A 731 4.59 19.27 23.79
N GLU A 732 4.35 19.10 25.09
CA GLU A 732 5.31 19.37 26.16
C GLU A 732 6.09 18.11 26.62
N ASP A 733 5.55 16.91 26.35
CA ASP A 733 6.07 15.63 26.85
C ASP A 733 6.99 14.90 25.86
N LEU A 734 7.49 15.61 24.83
CA LEU A 734 8.31 15.01 23.77
C LEU A 734 9.78 14.87 24.20
N PRO A 735 10.33 13.64 24.23
CA PRO A 735 11.68 13.42 24.72
C PRO A 735 12.76 13.84 23.69
N TYR A 736 13.85 14.40 24.21
CA TYR A 736 15.11 14.68 23.49
C TYR A 736 14.99 15.61 22.26
N LEU A 737 14.21 16.69 22.36
CA LEU A 737 14.12 17.70 21.30
C LEU A 737 15.19 18.79 21.44
N ALA A 738 15.79 19.21 20.32
CA ALA A 738 16.69 20.36 20.29
C ALA A 738 15.91 21.68 20.32
N ALA A 739 16.56 22.80 20.66
CA ALA A 739 15.91 24.12 20.66
C ALA A 739 15.29 24.47 19.30
N LYS A 740 15.97 24.10 18.21
CA LYS A 740 15.44 24.27 16.84
C LYS A 740 14.15 23.46 16.61
N ASP A 741 14.05 22.27 17.21
CA ASP A 741 12.85 21.43 17.12
C ASP A 741 11.67 22.02 17.89
N LEU A 742 11.92 22.62 19.06
CA LEU A 742 10.91 23.34 19.82
C LEU A 742 10.35 24.56 19.08
N VAL A 743 11.17 25.27 18.29
CA VAL A 743 10.71 26.36 17.40
C VAL A 743 9.66 25.84 16.42
N THR A 744 9.88 24.68 15.79
CA THR A 744 8.90 24.10 14.87
C THR A 744 7.66 23.59 15.62
N VAL A 745 7.81 22.97 16.79
CA VAL A 745 6.68 22.53 17.63
C VAL A 745 5.76 23.70 17.99
N SER A 746 6.29 24.89 18.25
CA SER A 746 5.46 26.07 18.54
C SER A 746 4.50 26.42 17.40
N VAL A 747 4.94 26.28 16.14
CA VAL A 747 4.08 26.47 14.95
C VAL A 747 3.03 25.37 14.86
N ILE A 748 3.46 24.10 15.00
CA ILE A 748 2.58 22.94 14.90
C ILE A 748 1.48 23.04 15.97
N SER A 749 1.81 23.40 17.21
CA SER A 749 0.84 23.51 18.31
C SER A 749 -0.32 24.48 18.02
N LYS A 750 -0.09 25.44 17.12
CA LYS A 750 -1.04 26.46 16.66
C LYS A 750 -1.54 26.25 15.24
N TYR A 751 -1.29 25.10 14.64
CA TYR A 751 -1.61 24.81 13.23
C TYR A 751 -3.07 25.13 12.85
N PHE A 752 -4.05 24.61 13.59
CA PHE A 752 -5.47 24.88 13.30
C PHE A 752 -5.84 26.35 13.51
N ASP A 753 -5.35 26.98 14.58
CA ASP A 753 -5.60 28.40 14.86
C ASP A 753 -5.12 29.27 13.67
N LEU A 754 -3.94 28.96 13.15
CA LEU A 754 -3.36 29.65 11.99
C LEU A 754 -4.12 29.35 10.68
N LYS A 755 -4.56 28.11 10.46
CA LYS A 755 -5.26 27.72 9.24
C LYS A 755 -6.68 28.26 9.16
N VAL A 756 -7.39 28.34 10.29
CA VAL A 756 -8.69 29.01 10.38
C VAL A 756 -8.57 30.48 9.98
N GLY A 757 -7.47 31.14 10.36
CA GLY A 757 -7.13 32.48 9.90
C GLY A 757 -7.05 32.63 8.38
N GLU A 758 -6.37 31.70 7.71
CA GLU A 758 -6.27 31.67 6.25
C GLU A 758 -7.64 31.53 5.58
N ILE A 759 -8.52 30.69 6.11
CA ILE A 759 -9.89 30.51 5.59
C ILE A 759 -10.68 31.83 5.67
N TRP A 760 -10.61 32.54 6.80
CA TRP A 760 -11.30 33.84 6.93
C TRP A 760 -10.74 34.90 5.98
N ASN A 761 -9.44 34.89 5.71
CA ASN A 761 -8.83 35.77 4.71
C ASN A 761 -9.30 35.43 3.29
N GLU A 762 -9.44 34.15 2.95
CA GLU A 762 -9.99 33.69 1.67
C GLU A 762 -11.45 34.14 1.51
N ILE A 763 -12.29 33.93 2.52
CA ILE A 763 -13.70 34.37 2.52
C ILE A 763 -13.80 35.89 2.29
N CYS A 764 -12.98 36.70 2.96
CA CYS A 764 -12.97 38.14 2.74
C CYS A 764 -12.56 38.53 1.31
N ALA A 765 -11.61 37.81 0.73
CA ALA A 765 -11.18 38.03 -0.65
C ALA A 765 -12.28 37.61 -1.65
N GLU A 766 -12.99 36.51 -1.40
CA GLU A 766 -14.13 36.05 -2.20
C GLU A 766 -15.28 37.07 -2.19
N LEU A 767 -15.69 37.53 -1.00
CA LEU A 767 -16.72 38.57 -0.85
C LEU A 767 -16.38 39.83 -1.64
N THR A 768 -15.10 40.23 -1.62
CA THR A 768 -14.59 41.38 -2.37
C THR A 768 -14.64 41.13 -3.88
N ALA A 769 -14.24 39.94 -4.34
CA ALA A 769 -14.25 39.55 -5.75
C ALA A 769 -15.67 39.44 -6.33
N GLU A 770 -16.64 38.99 -5.53
CA GLU A 770 -18.07 38.94 -5.89
C GLU A 770 -18.77 40.32 -5.84
N GLY A 771 -18.10 41.34 -5.28
CA GLY A 771 -18.64 42.69 -5.13
C GLY A 771 -19.63 42.83 -3.98
N PHE A 772 -19.67 41.89 -3.03
CA PHE A 772 -20.45 42.00 -1.81
C PHE A 772 -19.77 42.94 -0.80
N ARG A 773 -20.56 43.82 -0.17
CA ARG A 773 -20.11 44.66 0.94
C ARG A 773 -20.79 44.20 2.23
N PRO A 774 -20.05 43.69 3.22
CA PRO A 774 -20.61 43.35 4.53
C PRO A 774 -21.29 44.56 5.18
N VAL A 775 -22.30 44.32 6.01
CA VAL A 775 -22.86 45.38 6.86
C VAL A 775 -21.86 45.73 7.97
N THR A 776 -21.94 46.94 8.52
CA THR A 776 -20.99 47.43 9.54
C THR A 776 -20.77 46.45 10.72
N PRO A 777 -21.79 45.74 11.26
CA PRO A 777 -21.55 44.71 12.28
C PRO A 777 -20.69 43.54 11.79
N ASP A 778 -20.91 43.06 10.57
CA ASP A 778 -20.20 41.92 9.98
C ASP A 778 -18.77 42.32 9.57
N GLU A 779 -18.59 43.53 9.02
CA GLU A 779 -17.27 44.10 8.72
C GLU A 779 -16.42 44.19 10.00
N ASN A 780 -16.98 44.73 11.09
CA ASN A 780 -16.31 44.77 12.39
C ASN A 780 -16.00 43.37 12.92
N ALA A 781 -16.89 42.40 12.74
CA ALA A 781 -16.66 41.02 13.17
C ALA A 781 -15.53 40.35 12.38
N LEU A 782 -15.50 40.53 11.06
CA LEU A 782 -14.43 40.03 10.18
C LEU A 782 -13.08 40.65 10.56
N ASP A 783 -13.02 41.96 10.78
CA ASP A 783 -11.80 42.65 11.22
C ASP A 783 -11.29 42.13 12.57
N VAL A 784 -12.20 41.87 13.52
CA VAL A 784 -11.84 41.28 14.83
C VAL A 784 -11.27 39.87 14.65
N ILE A 785 -11.88 39.04 13.81
CA ILE A 785 -11.44 37.67 13.55
C ILE A 785 -10.06 37.65 12.87
N ILE A 786 -9.87 38.45 11.82
CA ILE A 786 -8.59 38.55 11.09
C ILE A 786 -7.49 39.04 12.03
N LYS A 787 -7.76 40.08 12.83
CA LYS A 787 -6.81 40.61 13.79
C LYS A 787 -6.44 39.60 14.87
N ALA A 788 -7.43 38.86 15.40
CA ALA A 788 -7.18 37.81 16.37
C ALA A 788 -6.26 36.72 15.79
N SER A 789 -6.47 36.32 14.53
CA SER A 789 -5.59 35.37 13.84
C SER A 789 -4.17 35.91 13.65
N GLU A 790 -4.02 37.18 13.24
CA GLU A 790 -2.71 37.80 13.07
C GLU A 790 -1.95 37.89 14.41
N ASP A 791 -2.67 38.18 15.50
CA ASP A 791 -2.10 38.25 16.84
C ASP A 791 -1.61 36.88 17.33
N VAL A 792 -2.26 35.76 16.95
CA VAL A 792 -1.75 34.40 17.19
C VAL A 792 -0.41 34.20 16.47
N GLY A 793 -0.32 34.55 15.17
CA GLY A 793 0.92 34.46 14.39
C GLY A 793 2.07 35.27 15.00
N LYS A 794 1.78 36.49 15.46
CA LYS A 794 2.76 37.34 16.17
C LYS A 794 3.22 36.72 17.48
N THR A 795 2.28 36.19 18.27
CA THR A 795 2.57 35.55 19.56
C THR A 795 3.50 34.34 19.40
N VAL A 796 3.28 33.53 18.36
CA VAL A 796 4.17 32.40 18.04
C VAL A 796 5.56 32.91 17.65
N ALA A 797 5.66 33.92 16.77
CA ALA A 797 6.94 34.48 16.35
C ALA A 797 7.75 35.10 17.51
N THR A 798 7.08 35.79 18.45
CA THR A 798 7.72 36.31 19.67
C THR A 798 8.22 35.17 20.55
N HIS A 799 7.41 34.14 20.75
CA HIS A 799 7.77 32.98 21.56
C HIS A 799 8.97 32.21 20.98
N GLN A 800 9.02 32.03 19.67
CA GLN A 800 10.16 31.43 18.97
C GLN A 800 11.46 32.21 19.19
N THR A 801 11.38 33.54 19.21
CA THR A 801 12.54 34.41 19.43
C THR A 801 13.03 34.30 20.87
N GLU A 802 12.13 34.33 21.86
CA GLU A 802 12.47 34.12 23.27
C GLU A 802 13.12 32.75 23.52
N MET A 803 12.63 31.68 22.87
CA MET A 803 13.21 30.33 22.98
C MET A 803 14.66 30.27 22.50
N LEU A 804 14.96 30.85 21.34
CA LEU A 804 16.31 30.85 20.78
C LEU A 804 17.28 31.71 21.61
N GLU A 805 16.85 32.88 22.07
CA GLU A 805 17.68 33.74 22.93
C GLU A 805 18.00 33.06 24.27
N ASN A 806 17.03 32.36 24.86
CA ASN A 806 17.24 31.62 26.10
C ASN A 806 18.21 30.44 25.89
N HIS A 807 18.12 29.75 24.76
CA HIS A 807 19.06 28.68 24.42
C HIS A 807 20.48 29.20 24.22
N GLN A 808 20.66 30.29 23.45
CA GLN A 808 21.98 30.92 23.26
C GLN A 808 22.60 31.37 24.59
N LYS A 809 21.80 31.90 25.52
CA LYS A 809 22.27 32.26 26.87
C LYS A 809 22.72 31.04 27.67
N LEU A 810 22.04 29.90 27.54
CA LEU A 810 22.44 28.65 28.19
C LEU A 810 23.72 28.09 27.60
N ASP A 811 23.85 28.07 26.27
CA ASP A 811 25.07 27.59 25.59
C ASP A 811 26.29 28.44 25.99
N LEU A 812 26.14 29.77 26.05
CA LEU A 812 27.18 30.69 26.53
C LEU A 812 27.56 30.41 28.00
N GLN A 813 26.60 30.04 28.85
CA GLN A 813 26.88 29.69 30.25
C GLN A 813 27.61 28.34 30.36
N GLU A 814 27.21 27.34 29.58
CA GLU A 814 27.88 26.04 29.54
C GLU A 814 29.31 26.16 28.99
N GLU A 815 29.50 26.96 27.93
CA GLU A 815 30.81 27.25 27.36
C GLU A 815 31.72 27.94 28.38
N GLN A 816 31.20 28.93 29.12
CA GLN A 816 31.92 29.58 30.22
C GLN A 816 32.32 28.59 31.33
N GLN A 817 31.42 27.67 31.70
CA GLN A 817 31.71 26.62 32.67
C GLN A 817 32.78 25.64 32.18
N LEU A 818 32.75 25.28 30.89
CA LEU A 818 33.76 24.46 30.23
C LEU A 818 35.13 25.16 30.20
N TYR A 819 35.17 26.45 29.90
CA TYR A 819 36.40 27.26 29.95
C TYR A 819 36.96 27.37 31.37
N THR A 820 36.11 27.54 32.39
CA THR A 820 36.56 27.52 33.79
C THR A 820 37.10 26.15 34.20
N ASN A 821 36.41 25.06 33.83
CA ASN A 821 36.86 23.70 34.11
C ASN A 821 38.19 23.37 33.41
N MET A 822 38.38 23.81 32.15
CA MET A 822 39.66 23.66 31.44
C MET A 822 40.77 24.46 32.10
N LYS A 823 40.49 25.66 32.61
CA LYS A 823 41.45 26.50 33.34
C LYS A 823 41.84 25.89 34.69
N GLU A 824 40.88 25.31 35.41
CA GLU A 824 41.09 24.56 36.67
C GLU A 824 41.96 23.30 36.43
N ASN A 825 41.65 22.54 35.37
CA ASN A 825 42.42 21.36 34.96
C ASN A 825 43.85 21.70 34.53
N HIS A 826 44.06 22.83 33.85
CA HIS A 826 45.40 23.29 33.50
C HIS A 826 46.23 23.64 34.75
N LYS A 827 45.58 24.24 35.76
CA LYS A 827 46.18 24.58 37.06
C LYS A 827 46.52 23.33 37.89
N GLN A 828 45.67 22.31 37.85
CA GLN A 828 45.90 20.98 38.45
C GLN A 828 47.01 20.20 37.73
N ASN A 829 47.07 20.28 36.39
CA ASN A 829 48.15 19.67 35.60
C ASN A 829 49.51 20.31 35.86
N ASP A 830 49.59 21.64 36.03
CA ASP A 830 50.84 22.31 36.42
C ASP A 830 51.31 21.92 37.83
N LEU A 831 50.37 21.67 38.76
CA LEU A 831 50.66 21.12 40.09
C LEU A 831 51.10 19.65 40.03
N MET A 832 50.52 18.86 39.13
CA MET A 832 50.94 17.48 38.85
C MET A 832 52.31 17.40 38.18
N VAL A 833 52.68 18.32 37.28
CA VAL A 833 54.02 18.37 36.66
C VAL A 833 55.09 18.72 37.71
N LYS A 834 54.77 19.58 38.68
CA LYS A 834 55.66 19.87 39.83
C LYS A 834 55.77 18.69 40.81
N SER A 835 54.70 17.91 40.97
CA SER A 835 54.69 16.65 41.76
C SER A 835 55.43 15.50 41.05
N TRP A 836 55.30 15.40 39.73
CA TRP A 836 55.95 14.41 38.87
C TRP A 836 57.48 14.57 38.84
N ASN A 837 57.99 15.80 38.87
CA ASN A 837 59.43 16.08 39.02
C ASN A 837 59.99 15.63 40.39
N ASN A 838 59.17 15.53 41.43
CA ASN A 838 59.52 15.00 42.74
C ASN A 838 59.38 13.47 42.83
N PHE A 839 58.63 12.86 41.93
CA PHE A 839 58.46 11.40 41.80
C PHE A 839 59.56 10.77 40.93
N LEU A 840 60.02 11.48 39.88
CA LEU A 840 61.11 11.06 39.00
C LEU A 840 62.47 10.90 39.70
N THR A 841 62.68 11.52 40.86
CA THR A 841 63.89 11.35 41.69
C THR A 841 63.86 10.09 42.57
N ARG A 842 62.76 9.33 42.61
CA ARG A 842 62.56 8.25 43.60
C ARG A 842 62.35 6.82 43.07
N THR A 843 62.26 6.58 41.77
CA THR A 843 61.97 5.22 41.26
C THR A 843 62.73 4.87 39.98
N SER A 844 64.05 4.78 40.09
CA SER A 844 64.96 4.17 39.11
C SER A 844 65.18 2.68 39.44
N ASN A 845 64.17 1.83 39.23
CA ASN A 845 64.35 0.37 39.29
C ASN A 845 63.92 -0.31 37.96
N PHE A 846 64.92 -0.82 37.24
CA PHE A 846 64.88 -1.29 35.85
C PHE A 846 64.24 -2.68 35.67
N GLU A 847 64.08 -3.48 36.73
CA GLU A 847 63.55 -4.85 36.63
C GLU A 847 62.02 -4.95 36.53
N ALA A 848 61.28 -3.98 37.07
CA ALA A 848 59.81 -3.94 36.97
C ALA A 848 59.33 -3.61 35.54
N LEU A 849 60.11 -2.80 34.80
CA LEU A 849 59.84 -2.38 33.43
C LEU A 849 60.04 -3.50 32.39
N LYS A 850 60.89 -4.49 32.68
CA LYS A 850 61.15 -5.63 31.79
C LYS A 850 60.01 -6.65 31.80
N LYS A 851 59.25 -6.73 32.91
CA LYS A 851 58.11 -7.63 33.08
C LYS A 851 56.83 -7.08 32.42
N ALA A 852 56.65 -5.76 32.41
CA ALA A 852 55.52 -5.09 31.75
C ALA A 852 55.64 -5.12 30.20
N LYS A 853 56.86 -4.99 29.64
CA LYS A 853 57.09 -4.99 28.19
C LYS A 853 56.81 -6.36 27.52
N LYS A 854 57.07 -7.47 28.24
CA LYS A 854 56.82 -8.84 27.74
C LYS A 854 55.34 -9.21 27.64
N LEU A 855 54.47 -8.52 28.39
CA LEU A 855 53.01 -8.68 28.34
C LEU A 855 52.38 -7.86 27.20
N GLN A 856 53.03 -6.79 26.76
CA GLN A 856 52.57 -5.91 25.68
C GLN A 856 52.89 -6.49 24.29
N GLU A 857 54.00 -7.21 24.13
CA GLU A 857 54.39 -7.84 22.85
C GLU A 857 53.47 -9.02 22.45
N LYS A 858 52.88 -9.74 23.42
CA LYS A 858 51.87 -10.80 23.15
C LYS A 858 50.51 -10.28 22.67
N SER A 859 50.22 -8.99 22.89
CA SER A 859 48.97 -8.33 22.47
C SER A 859 49.05 -7.80 21.03
N ILE A 860 50.27 -7.57 20.52
CA ILE A 860 50.51 -6.94 19.21
C ILE A 860 50.50 -7.97 18.06
N GLU A 861 50.68 -9.26 18.36
CA GLU A 861 50.76 -10.33 17.35
C GLU A 861 49.39 -10.85 16.88
N SER A 862 48.30 -10.51 17.60
CA SER A 862 46.92 -10.82 17.21
C SER A 862 46.27 -9.79 16.27
N SER A 863 47.00 -8.77 15.83
CA SER A 863 46.48 -7.73 14.94
C SER A 863 47.36 -7.53 13.70
N ARG A 864 47.13 -8.36 12.67
CA ARG A 864 47.45 -8.01 11.27
C ARG A 864 46.17 -7.98 10.44
N VAL A 865 45.95 -6.84 9.79
CA VAL A 865 44.76 -6.47 9.01
C VAL A 865 44.73 -7.16 7.64
N LYS A 866 43.52 -7.55 7.19
CA LYS A 866 43.15 -7.67 5.76
C LYS A 866 41.82 -6.92 5.52
N ARG A 867 41.72 -6.19 4.40
CA ARG A 867 40.48 -5.67 3.76
C ARG A 867 40.52 -6.08 2.28
N PRO A 868 39.43 -6.02 1.47
CA PRO A 868 37.98 -5.91 1.75
C PRO A 868 37.14 -6.98 0.99
N LYS A 869 35.86 -7.19 1.36
CA LYS A 869 34.78 -7.54 0.41
C LYS A 869 33.44 -7.01 0.93
N GLN A 870 32.70 -6.39 0.02
CA GLN A 870 31.36 -5.81 0.19
C GLN A 870 30.34 -6.88 0.60
N ARG A 871 29.49 -6.58 1.58
CA ARG A 871 28.03 -6.77 1.56
C ARG A 871 27.39 -6.06 2.77
N ALA A 872 26.16 -5.62 2.54
CA ALA A 872 25.38 -4.70 3.33
C ALA A 872 25.28 -5.04 4.82
N THR A 873 25.35 -3.99 5.63
CA THR A 873 25.03 -3.95 7.05
C THR A 873 23.53 -4.18 7.25
N PHE A 874 23.17 -5.30 7.87
CA PHE A 874 22.04 -5.34 8.79
C PHE A 874 22.61 -5.25 10.21
N HIS A 875 22.05 -4.37 11.02
CA HIS A 875 22.42 -4.21 12.42
C HIS A 875 22.25 -5.52 13.18
N THR A 876 23.24 -5.84 14.01
CA THR A 876 23.23 -6.96 14.96
C THR A 876 22.30 -6.60 16.13
N THR A 877 21.13 -7.25 16.24
CA THR A 877 20.20 -7.13 17.37
C THR A 877 20.63 -7.99 18.57
N GLN A 878 21.85 -7.77 19.05
CA GLN A 878 22.26 -8.23 20.38
C GLN A 878 23.00 -7.12 21.11
N ILE A 879 22.21 -6.25 21.75
CA ILE A 879 22.71 -5.40 22.82
C ILE A 879 22.97 -6.31 24.02
N LYS A 880 24.24 -6.49 24.38
CA LYS A 880 24.61 -6.96 25.73
C LYS A 880 24.16 -5.88 26.71
N ASN A 881 23.23 -6.26 27.59
CA ASN A 881 22.39 -5.44 28.50
C ASN A 881 20.94 -5.21 28.05
N LEU A 882 20.47 -5.91 27.02
CA LEU A 882 19.06 -6.29 26.88
C LEU A 882 18.92 -7.80 27.05
N HIS A 883 19.08 -8.25 28.29
CA HIS A 883 18.44 -9.48 28.75
C HIS A 883 17.07 -9.10 29.30
N THR A 884 16.03 -9.03 28.45
CA THR A 884 14.64 -9.15 28.92
C THR A 884 14.13 -10.58 28.71
N THR A 885 14.95 -11.53 29.13
CA THR A 885 14.42 -12.68 29.85
C THR A 885 14.96 -12.57 31.27
N TYR A 886 14.13 -12.12 32.21
CA TYR A 886 13.75 -12.87 33.40
C TYR A 886 12.63 -12.11 34.15
N GLY A 887 11.49 -12.80 34.39
CA GLY A 887 10.72 -12.55 35.61
C GLY A 887 9.55 -11.55 35.61
N ASN A 888 8.58 -11.59 34.68
CA ASN A 888 7.29 -10.89 34.87
C ASN A 888 6.61 -11.23 36.22
N PHE A 889 6.86 -10.40 37.24
CA PHE A 889 6.19 -10.45 38.53
C PHE A 889 4.77 -9.92 38.34
N ILE A 890 3.80 -10.69 38.83
CA ILE A 890 2.38 -10.44 38.65
C ILE A 890 1.83 -10.17 40.04
N ASP A 891 1.48 -8.93 40.34
CA ASP A 891 0.94 -8.52 41.65
C ASP A 891 -0.57 -8.73 41.76
N ASN A 892 -1.19 -8.90 40.60
CA ASN A 892 -2.63 -8.94 40.46
C ASN A 892 -3.03 -10.05 39.52
N LEU A 893 -3.89 -10.96 39.97
CA LEU A 893 -4.37 -12.03 39.12
C LEU A 893 -5.88 -12.22 39.28
N ARG A 894 -6.59 -12.07 38.18
CA ARG A 894 -8.04 -12.28 38.10
C ARG A 894 -8.33 -13.71 37.65
N PHE A 895 -9.17 -14.42 38.40
CA PHE A 895 -9.60 -15.79 38.11
C PHE A 895 -11.11 -15.91 38.10
N TYR A 896 -11.63 -16.73 37.19
CA TYR A 896 -13.00 -17.19 37.25
C TYR A 896 -13.06 -18.47 38.08
N VAL A 897 -13.85 -18.46 39.16
CA VAL A 897 -14.03 -19.59 40.06
C VAL A 897 -15.49 -20.06 40.06
N LYS A 898 -15.70 -21.38 39.96
CA LYS A 898 -17.03 -21.99 39.95
C LYS A 898 -17.09 -23.23 40.84
N GLY A 899 -17.99 -23.22 41.81
CA GLY A 899 -18.30 -24.42 42.60
C GLY A 899 -18.97 -25.50 41.75
N GLY A 900 -18.82 -26.77 42.12
CA GLY A 900 -19.49 -27.88 41.46
C GLY A 900 -21.01 -27.79 41.61
N ALA A 901 -21.77 -28.24 40.61
CA ALA A 901 -23.22 -28.37 40.75
C ALA A 901 -23.57 -29.53 41.69
N GLY A 902 -24.69 -29.43 42.41
CA GLY A 902 -25.22 -30.56 43.17
C GLY A 902 -25.74 -31.67 42.25
N GLY A 903 -25.72 -32.92 42.71
CA GLY A 903 -26.31 -34.06 42.01
C GLY A 903 -27.82 -34.14 42.19
N MET A 904 -28.51 -34.76 41.23
CA MET A 904 -29.96 -34.97 41.26
C MET A 904 -30.37 -35.97 42.34
N GLY A 905 -31.45 -35.67 43.06
CA GLY A 905 -32.11 -36.59 43.99
C GLY A 905 -33.07 -37.53 43.27
N LEU A 906 -33.45 -38.65 43.91
CA LEU A 906 -34.33 -39.66 43.35
C LEU A 906 -35.64 -39.72 44.15
N PRO A 907 -36.71 -39.02 43.69
CA PRO A 907 -37.96 -38.88 44.45
C PRO A 907 -38.61 -40.19 44.85
N ARG A 908 -38.63 -41.18 43.94
CA ARG A 908 -39.32 -42.47 44.14
C ARG A 908 -38.79 -43.29 45.32
N LEU A 909 -37.53 -43.13 45.68
CA LEU A 909 -36.87 -43.89 46.75
C LEU A 909 -36.30 -43.00 47.86
N GLY A 910 -36.62 -41.70 47.86
CA GLY A 910 -36.07 -40.73 48.82
C GLY A 910 -34.56 -40.49 48.67
N GLY A 911 -33.98 -40.78 47.50
CA GLY A 911 -32.55 -40.64 47.26
C GLY A 911 -32.10 -39.17 47.25
N GLN A 912 -30.99 -38.87 47.92
CA GLN A 912 -30.40 -37.54 48.02
C GLN A 912 -29.19 -37.42 47.10
N GLY A 913 -29.17 -36.44 46.20
CA GLY A 913 -27.99 -36.16 45.38
C GLY A 913 -26.84 -35.59 46.22
N GLY A 914 -25.62 -35.82 45.75
CA GLY A 914 -24.41 -35.33 46.41
C GLY A 914 -24.24 -33.82 46.31
N LYS A 915 -23.64 -33.17 47.31
CA LYS A 915 -23.25 -31.76 47.23
C LYS A 915 -22.11 -31.61 46.21
N GLY A 916 -22.13 -30.57 45.38
CA GLY A 916 -21.00 -30.22 44.53
C GLY A 916 -19.79 -29.75 45.34
N GLY A 917 -18.59 -29.88 44.77
CA GLY A 917 -17.35 -29.49 45.42
C GLY A 917 -17.20 -27.97 45.58
N ASP A 918 -16.52 -27.55 46.64
CA ASP A 918 -16.16 -26.16 46.92
C ASP A 918 -14.79 -25.81 46.28
N VAL A 919 -14.54 -24.54 45.94
CA VAL A 919 -13.23 -24.05 45.48
C VAL A 919 -12.54 -23.29 46.62
N TRP A 920 -11.31 -23.67 46.93
CA TRP A 920 -10.50 -23.12 48.02
C TRP A 920 -9.18 -22.56 47.53
N PHE A 921 -8.72 -21.45 48.12
CA PHE A 921 -7.35 -20.96 47.95
C PHE A 921 -6.54 -21.26 49.22
N VAL A 922 -5.33 -21.79 49.08
CA VAL A 922 -4.46 -22.22 50.18
C VAL A 922 -3.08 -21.57 50.08
N ALA A 923 -2.62 -20.90 51.14
CA ALA A 923 -1.37 -20.17 51.16
C ALA A 923 -0.13 -21.08 51.26
N GLN A 924 0.85 -20.92 50.37
CA GLN A 924 2.12 -21.67 50.36
C GLN A 924 3.31 -20.76 49.98
N THR A 925 4.49 -21.05 50.53
CA THR A 925 5.73 -20.26 50.34
C THR A 925 6.39 -20.43 48.97
N ASP A 926 6.21 -21.60 48.33
CA ASP A 926 7.00 -21.97 47.14
C ASP A 926 6.32 -21.57 45.81
N VAL A 927 5.18 -20.88 45.92
CA VAL A 927 4.31 -20.48 44.82
C VAL A 927 4.39 -18.97 44.65
N THR A 928 4.52 -18.50 43.42
CA THR A 928 4.40 -17.09 43.04
C THR A 928 3.15 -16.92 42.17
N LEU A 929 2.55 -15.71 42.15
CA LEU A 929 1.40 -15.42 41.27
C LEU A 929 1.74 -15.65 39.78
N LYS A 930 3.00 -15.48 39.40
CA LYS A 930 3.51 -15.83 38.07
C LYS A 930 3.44 -17.34 37.79
N LYS A 931 4.01 -18.17 38.67
CA LYS A 931 3.91 -19.64 38.56
C LYS A 931 2.45 -20.11 38.50
N LEU A 932 1.55 -19.39 39.19
CA LEU A 932 0.12 -19.69 39.17
C LEU A 932 -0.54 -19.39 37.82
N LYS A 933 -0.23 -18.24 37.19
CA LYS A 933 -0.68 -17.89 35.83
C LYS A 933 -0.15 -18.90 34.81
N ASP A 934 1.15 -19.20 34.88
CA ASP A 934 1.81 -20.09 33.91
C ASP A 934 1.27 -21.52 34.01
N LYS A 935 0.96 -22.00 35.23
CA LYS A 935 0.35 -23.31 35.45
C LYS A 935 -1.11 -23.38 34.98
N TYR A 936 -1.84 -22.26 35.01
CA TYR A 936 -3.27 -22.20 34.68
C TYR A 936 -3.58 -21.07 33.68
N PRO A 937 -3.15 -21.20 32.40
CA PRO A 937 -3.27 -20.14 31.40
C PRO A 937 -4.72 -19.74 31.11
N LEU A 938 -5.67 -20.66 31.25
CA LEU A 938 -7.11 -20.42 31.04
C LEU A 938 -7.79 -19.64 32.19
N LYS A 939 -7.09 -19.39 33.31
CA LYS A 939 -7.56 -18.64 34.50
C LYS A 939 -8.95 -19.05 35.01
N ARG A 940 -9.32 -20.32 34.88
CA ARG A 940 -10.62 -20.88 35.26
C ARG A 940 -10.43 -22.06 36.21
N PHE A 941 -11.10 -22.02 37.36
CA PHE A 941 -11.12 -23.11 38.33
C PHE A 941 -12.55 -23.58 38.57
N SER A 942 -12.82 -24.86 38.36
CA SER A 942 -14.14 -25.46 38.56
C SER A 942 -14.02 -26.72 39.42
N ALA A 943 -14.80 -26.80 40.50
CA ALA A 943 -14.85 -27.97 41.35
C ALA A 943 -15.76 -29.09 40.79
N GLY A 944 -15.57 -30.32 41.27
CA GLY A 944 -16.28 -31.50 40.80
C GLY A 944 -17.78 -31.46 41.08
N GLN A 945 -18.60 -31.99 40.18
CA GLN A 945 -20.06 -32.09 40.37
C GLN A 945 -20.40 -33.16 41.41
N GLY A 946 -21.50 -32.98 42.13
CA GLY A 946 -22.03 -33.99 43.04
C GLY A 946 -22.66 -35.14 42.27
N GLY A 947 -22.47 -36.37 42.76
CA GLY A 947 -23.06 -37.56 42.15
C GLY A 947 -24.58 -37.58 42.27
N ASN A 948 -25.26 -38.08 41.24
CA ASN A 948 -26.71 -38.31 41.31
C ASN A 948 -27.01 -39.49 42.24
N SER A 949 -28.13 -39.44 42.96
CA SER A 949 -28.61 -40.63 43.65
C SER A 949 -29.17 -41.65 42.64
N SER A 950 -28.93 -42.93 42.86
CA SER A 950 -29.43 -44.04 42.05
C SER A 950 -30.13 -45.08 42.92
N ILE A 951 -30.75 -46.08 42.28
CA ILE A 951 -31.41 -47.20 42.96
C ILE A 951 -30.43 -47.98 43.84
N CYS A 952 -29.16 -48.09 43.42
CA CYS A 952 -28.10 -48.78 44.17
C CYS A 952 -27.31 -47.87 45.11
N ALA A 953 -27.43 -46.54 44.98
CA ALA A 953 -26.72 -45.55 45.79
C ALA A 953 -27.67 -44.37 46.12
N LEU A 954 -28.47 -44.54 47.17
CA LEU A 954 -29.50 -43.56 47.56
C LEU A 954 -28.91 -42.22 48.04
N LYS A 955 -27.63 -42.17 48.39
CA LYS A 955 -26.92 -40.91 48.69
C LYS A 955 -25.80 -40.71 47.68
N GLY A 956 -25.94 -39.69 46.84
CA GLY A 956 -24.94 -39.32 45.84
C GLY A 956 -23.65 -38.84 46.50
N GLU A 957 -22.52 -39.19 45.89
CA GLU A 957 -21.19 -38.82 46.39
C GLU A 957 -20.97 -37.31 46.32
N LYS A 958 -20.25 -36.77 47.31
CA LYS A 958 -19.87 -35.36 47.30
C LYS A 958 -18.86 -35.13 46.16
N GLY A 959 -19.10 -34.09 45.36
CA GLY A 959 -18.16 -33.65 44.34
C GLY A 959 -16.82 -33.24 44.95
N GLN A 960 -15.73 -33.52 44.23
CA GLN A 960 -14.37 -33.24 44.69
C GLN A 960 -14.12 -31.74 44.81
N ASP A 961 -13.65 -31.29 45.99
CA ASP A 961 -13.25 -29.90 46.23
C ASP A 961 -11.99 -29.58 45.41
N TYR A 962 -11.84 -28.32 44.97
CA TYR A 962 -10.71 -27.88 44.16
C TYR A 962 -9.87 -26.86 44.92
N GLU A 963 -8.67 -27.26 45.34
CA GLU A 963 -7.73 -26.41 46.07
C GLU A 963 -6.69 -25.78 45.14
N VAL A 964 -6.62 -24.45 45.12
CA VAL A 964 -5.64 -23.68 44.38
C VAL A 964 -4.60 -23.15 45.36
N ARG A 965 -3.34 -23.52 45.14
CA ARG A 965 -2.22 -23.05 45.96
C ARG A 965 -1.86 -21.63 45.54
N VAL A 966 -1.80 -20.69 46.47
CA VAL A 966 -1.50 -19.27 46.22
C VAL A 966 -0.37 -18.79 47.15
N PRO A 967 0.38 -17.74 46.77
CA PRO A 967 1.41 -17.16 47.66
C PRO A 967 0.83 -16.62 48.98
N VAL A 968 1.68 -16.52 50.00
CA VAL A 968 1.39 -15.77 51.25
C VAL A 968 1.33 -14.26 51.00
N GLY A 969 0.50 -13.55 51.76
CA GLY A 969 0.36 -12.08 51.66
C GLY A 969 -0.65 -11.62 50.61
N ILE A 970 -1.65 -12.45 50.29
CA ILE A 970 -2.64 -12.15 49.25
C ILE A 970 -4.00 -11.77 49.82
N SER A 971 -4.53 -10.67 49.29
CA SER A 971 -5.91 -10.22 49.46
C SER A 971 -6.79 -10.76 48.33
N VAL A 972 -7.89 -11.42 48.65
CA VAL A 972 -8.88 -11.90 47.68
C VAL A 972 -10.09 -10.98 47.70
N THR A 973 -10.39 -10.32 46.58
CA THR A 973 -11.55 -9.43 46.39
C THR A 973 -12.47 -9.97 45.29
N ASN A 974 -13.76 -9.61 45.33
CA ASN A 974 -14.67 -9.83 44.20
C ASN A 974 -14.58 -8.65 43.21
N ASP A 975 -15.25 -8.75 42.06
CA ASP A 975 -15.28 -7.66 41.07
C ASP A 975 -15.94 -6.36 41.58
N GLU A 976 -16.77 -6.43 42.63
CA GLU A 976 -17.40 -5.26 43.28
C GLU A 976 -16.48 -4.57 44.31
N GLY A 977 -15.22 -5.04 44.44
CA GLY A 977 -14.25 -4.51 45.41
C GLY A 977 -14.46 -5.00 46.85
N LYS A 978 -15.45 -5.84 47.11
CA LYS A 978 -15.70 -6.44 48.42
C LYS A 978 -14.69 -7.56 48.69
N LYS A 979 -13.92 -7.38 49.76
CA LYS A 979 -12.93 -8.34 50.26
C LYS A 979 -13.60 -9.64 50.70
N ILE A 980 -13.23 -10.75 50.08
CA ILE A 980 -13.67 -12.11 50.45
C ILE A 980 -12.87 -12.60 51.67
N GLY A 981 -11.57 -12.26 51.70
CA GLY A 981 -10.69 -12.43 52.85
C GLY A 981 -9.21 -12.37 52.45
N GLU A 982 -8.32 -12.65 53.39
CA GLU A 982 -6.87 -12.53 53.25
C GLU A 982 -6.16 -13.82 53.69
N LEU A 983 -5.02 -14.07 53.07
CA LEU A 983 -4.17 -15.22 53.30
C LEU A 983 -2.79 -14.72 53.72
N SER A 984 -2.59 -14.53 55.02
CA SER A 984 -1.40 -13.86 55.57
C SER A 984 -0.34 -14.86 56.02
N ASN A 985 -0.75 -16.03 56.53
CA ASN A 985 0.13 -17.06 57.05
C ASN A 985 0.17 -18.30 56.15
N ILE A 986 1.27 -19.05 56.25
CA ILE A 986 1.46 -20.30 55.50
C ILE A 986 0.42 -21.32 55.97
N GLY A 987 -0.31 -21.92 55.04
CA GLY A 987 -1.37 -22.89 55.32
C GLY A 987 -2.76 -22.29 55.54
N ASP A 988 -2.91 -20.97 55.55
CA ASP A 988 -4.23 -20.32 55.57
C ASP A 988 -5.06 -20.80 54.37
N ARG A 989 -6.35 -21.06 54.59
CA ARG A 989 -7.28 -21.49 53.54
C ARG A 989 -8.54 -20.64 53.53
N ILE A 990 -8.99 -20.25 52.34
CA ILE A 990 -10.20 -19.46 52.16
C ILE A 990 -11.11 -20.03 51.07
N ARG A 991 -12.41 -20.09 51.33
CA ARG A 991 -13.41 -20.57 50.37
C ARG A 991 -13.82 -19.44 49.44
N VAL A 992 -13.47 -19.57 48.16
CA VAL A 992 -13.76 -18.54 47.15
C VAL A 992 -15.06 -18.78 46.38
N ALA A 993 -15.45 -20.05 46.19
CA ALA A 993 -16.72 -20.42 45.59
C ALA A 993 -17.32 -21.66 46.28
N SER A 994 -18.61 -21.59 46.61
CA SER A 994 -19.33 -22.71 47.23
C SER A 994 -19.97 -23.62 46.18
N GLY A 995 -19.89 -24.93 46.39
CA GLY A 995 -20.57 -25.95 45.60
C GLY A 995 -22.07 -26.01 45.91
N GLY A 996 -22.85 -26.36 44.89
CA GLY A 996 -24.30 -26.45 44.95
C GLY A 996 -24.78 -27.59 45.84
N ARG A 997 -25.92 -27.42 46.51
CA ARG A 997 -26.56 -28.46 47.30
C ARG A 997 -27.13 -29.52 46.35
N GLY A 998 -26.94 -30.80 46.69
CA GLY A 998 -27.58 -31.89 45.97
C GLY A 998 -29.07 -31.95 46.25
N GLY A 999 -29.82 -32.55 45.34
CA GLY A 999 -31.27 -32.67 45.43
C GLY A 999 -31.67 -33.53 46.62
N SER A 1000 -32.47 -33.01 47.54
CA SER A 1000 -32.99 -33.74 48.69
C SER A 1000 -34.48 -33.44 48.89
N TYR A 1001 -35.14 -34.07 49.87
CA TYR A 1001 -36.55 -33.81 50.17
C TYR A 1001 -36.83 -32.31 50.39
N THR A 1002 -35.90 -31.57 51.03
CA THR A 1002 -36.06 -30.12 51.28
C THR A 1002 -35.92 -29.26 50.02
N THR A 1003 -35.34 -29.78 48.95
CA THR A 1003 -35.17 -29.07 47.66
C THR A 1003 -36.02 -29.69 46.56
N ASN A 1004 -37.08 -30.43 46.91
CA ASN A 1004 -37.92 -31.19 45.98
C ASN A 1004 -37.09 -32.10 45.05
N PHE A 1005 -36.00 -32.69 45.55
CA PHE A 1005 -35.05 -33.54 44.84
C PHE A 1005 -34.29 -32.86 43.68
N HIS A 1006 -34.41 -31.55 43.51
CA HIS A 1006 -33.68 -30.78 42.52
C HIS A 1006 -32.36 -30.23 43.11
N PRO A 1007 -31.24 -30.33 42.39
CA PRO A 1007 -29.97 -29.76 42.82
C PRO A 1007 -29.91 -28.25 42.59
N SER A 1008 -29.06 -27.57 43.36
CA SER A 1008 -28.70 -26.18 43.11
C SER A 1008 -27.42 -26.10 42.28
N LYS A 1009 -27.30 -25.04 41.47
CA LYS A 1009 -26.04 -24.72 40.78
C LYS A 1009 -24.98 -24.33 41.81
N GLY A 1010 -23.71 -24.61 41.50
CA GLY A 1010 -22.58 -24.10 42.26
C GLY A 1010 -22.37 -22.61 42.01
N GLN A 1011 -21.84 -21.92 43.01
CA GLN A 1011 -21.60 -20.50 42.94
C GLN A 1011 -20.50 -20.18 41.93
N ALA A 1012 -20.77 -19.29 40.99
CA ALA A 1012 -19.79 -18.79 40.04
C ALA A 1012 -19.53 -17.31 40.34
N ARG A 1013 -18.25 -16.92 40.39
CA ARG A 1013 -17.85 -15.52 40.53
C ARG A 1013 -16.43 -15.33 39.99
N VAL A 1014 -16.10 -14.09 39.67
CA VAL A 1014 -14.73 -13.70 39.37
C VAL A 1014 -14.10 -13.15 40.65
N VAL A 1015 -12.86 -13.54 40.91
CA VAL A 1015 -12.08 -13.11 42.06
C VAL A 1015 -10.76 -12.51 41.61
N ARG A 1016 -10.29 -11.50 42.35
CA ARG A 1016 -9.03 -10.81 42.13
C ARG A 1016 -8.11 -11.07 43.31
N LEU A 1017 -6.89 -11.52 43.02
CA LEU A 1017 -5.82 -11.74 43.98
C LEU A 1017 -4.87 -10.55 43.91
N ASP A 1018 -4.71 -9.83 45.02
CA ASP A 1018 -3.80 -8.71 45.15
C ASP A 1018 -2.70 -9.06 46.15
N LEU A 1019 -1.44 -9.04 45.71
CA LEU A 1019 -0.28 -9.22 46.58
C LEU A 1019 0.03 -7.89 47.30
N LYS A 1020 0.00 -7.89 48.64
CA LYS A 1020 0.44 -6.73 49.45
C LYS A 1020 1.89 -6.96 49.86
N LEU A 1021 2.81 -6.00 49.65
CA LEU A 1021 4.05 -5.71 50.44
C LEU A 1021 5.00 -4.78 49.66
N ILE A 1022 5.63 -3.76 50.31
CA ILE A 1022 6.85 -3.10 49.75
C ILE A 1022 7.94 -2.75 50.80
N ALA A 1023 7.66 -2.33 52.05
CA ALA A 1023 8.66 -2.21 53.14
C ALA A 1023 8.03 -1.91 54.51
N ASP A 1024 8.75 -2.10 55.62
CA ASP A 1024 8.29 -1.73 56.97
C ASP A 1024 8.40 -0.21 57.21
N VAL A 1025 9.47 0.44 56.73
CA VAL A 1025 9.74 1.88 56.90
C VAL A 1025 9.95 2.57 55.56
N GLY A 1026 9.31 3.73 55.33
CA GLY A 1026 9.52 4.58 54.15
C GLY A 1026 10.24 5.89 54.48
N LEU A 1027 11.32 6.20 53.75
CA LEU A 1027 12.02 7.48 53.86
C LEU A 1027 11.27 8.58 53.10
N VAL A 1028 10.98 9.70 53.75
CA VAL A 1028 10.25 10.84 53.16
C VAL A 1028 11.09 12.11 53.31
N GLY A 1029 11.26 12.87 52.23
CA GLY A 1029 12.02 14.14 52.25
C GLY A 1029 12.33 14.65 50.85
N PHE A 1030 12.78 15.90 50.74
CA PHE A 1030 13.15 16.49 49.44
C PHE A 1030 14.43 15.85 48.83
N PRO A 1031 14.68 16.04 47.52
CA PRO A 1031 15.98 15.74 46.92
C PRO A 1031 17.13 16.40 47.72
N ASN A 1032 18.30 15.78 47.79
CA ASN A 1032 19.48 16.27 48.53
C ASN A 1032 19.37 16.38 50.07
N ALA A 1033 18.26 15.95 50.69
CA ALA A 1033 18.15 15.79 52.14
C ALA A 1033 19.05 14.67 52.73
N GLY A 1034 19.67 13.86 51.86
CA GLY A 1034 20.58 12.78 52.24
C GLY A 1034 19.90 11.43 52.53
N LYS A 1035 18.70 11.18 51.97
CA LYS A 1035 17.95 9.92 52.14
C LYS A 1035 18.74 8.68 51.70
N SER A 1036 19.30 8.70 50.50
CA SER A 1036 20.07 7.56 49.97
C SER A 1036 21.36 7.32 50.76
N SER A 1037 22.03 8.39 51.20
CA SER A 1037 23.18 8.32 52.10
C SER A 1037 22.80 7.72 53.46
N LEU A 1038 21.66 8.13 54.02
CA LEU A 1038 21.15 7.55 55.26
C LEU A 1038 20.83 6.06 55.09
N LEU A 1039 20.18 5.68 53.98
CA LEU A 1039 19.87 4.28 53.68
C LEU A 1039 21.15 3.41 53.57
N SER A 1040 22.19 3.91 52.91
CA SER A 1040 23.46 3.19 52.80
C SER A 1040 24.15 3.00 54.14
N THR A 1041 24.01 3.94 55.07
CA THR A 1041 24.69 3.89 56.38
C THR A 1041 23.90 3.06 57.40
N ILE A 1042 22.56 3.03 57.32
CA ILE A 1042 21.74 2.17 58.19
C ILE A 1042 21.74 0.70 57.74
N SER A 1043 21.91 0.43 56.44
CA SER A 1043 21.91 -0.92 55.89
C SER A 1043 23.26 -1.61 56.10
N HIS A 1044 23.27 -2.82 56.69
CA HIS A 1044 24.50 -3.62 56.83
C HIS A 1044 24.91 -4.33 55.52
N ALA A 1045 23.99 -4.43 54.56
CA ALA A 1045 24.24 -4.90 53.21
C ALA A 1045 24.27 -3.71 52.24
N LYS A 1046 24.98 -3.84 51.11
CA LYS A 1046 24.83 -2.88 50.00
C LYS A 1046 23.33 -2.78 49.67
N PRO A 1047 22.74 -1.58 49.65
CA PRO A 1047 21.33 -1.41 49.30
C PRO A 1047 21.05 -2.14 47.98
N GLU A 1048 20.10 -3.06 48.00
CA GLU A 1048 19.72 -3.79 46.80
C GLU A 1048 18.74 -2.91 46.03
N ILE A 1049 19.01 -2.71 44.73
CA ILE A 1049 18.05 -2.09 43.83
C ILE A 1049 16.91 -3.09 43.68
N ALA A 1050 15.76 -2.78 44.27
CA ALA A 1050 14.61 -3.66 44.17
C ALA A 1050 13.89 -3.38 42.84
N GLU A 1051 13.97 -4.33 41.92
CA GLU A 1051 13.33 -4.26 40.61
C GLU A 1051 11.82 -4.55 40.74
N TYR A 1052 11.07 -3.56 41.23
CA TYR A 1052 9.61 -3.62 41.28
C TYR A 1052 9.02 -3.16 39.92
N PRO A 1053 8.21 -3.97 39.22
CA PRO A 1053 7.76 -3.67 37.85
C PRO A 1053 6.80 -2.46 37.72
N PHE A 1054 6.39 -1.85 38.83
CA PHE A 1054 5.38 -0.79 38.88
C PHE A 1054 5.95 0.58 39.35
N THR A 1055 7.25 0.66 39.63
CA THR A 1055 7.93 1.92 39.95
C THR A 1055 8.63 2.47 38.72
N THR A 1056 8.31 3.70 38.29
CA THR A 1056 9.05 4.39 37.21
C THR A 1056 10.45 4.84 37.65
N VAL A 1057 10.72 4.85 38.95
CA VAL A 1057 12.04 5.11 39.55
C VAL A 1057 12.32 3.99 40.54
N MET A 1058 13.42 3.25 40.37
CA MET A 1058 13.74 2.10 41.20
C MET A 1058 14.01 2.53 42.65
N PRO A 1059 13.21 2.12 43.65
CA PRO A 1059 13.48 2.45 45.04
C PRO A 1059 14.65 1.59 45.54
N HIS A 1060 15.53 2.20 46.33
CA HIS A 1060 16.60 1.46 46.99
C HIS A 1060 16.04 0.81 48.26
N LEU A 1061 16.20 -0.51 48.40
CA LEU A 1061 15.79 -1.23 49.61
C LEU A 1061 17.01 -1.52 50.47
N GLY A 1062 16.95 -1.08 51.73
CA GLY A 1062 17.94 -1.39 52.76
C GLY A 1062 17.36 -2.35 53.79
N LYS A 1063 18.21 -3.19 54.36
CA LYS A 1063 17.85 -4.06 55.49
C LYS A 1063 18.64 -3.65 56.72
N ILE A 1064 17.93 -3.28 57.77
CA ILE A 1064 18.54 -3.08 59.09
C ILE A 1064 18.55 -4.44 59.78
N MET A 1065 19.75 -4.95 60.02
CA MET A 1065 20.00 -6.17 60.78
C MET A 1065 20.23 -5.79 62.25
N PHE A 1066 19.51 -6.44 63.16
CA PHE A 1066 19.72 -6.33 64.60
C PHE A 1066 20.47 -7.55 65.14
N GLU A 1067 21.09 -7.42 66.31
CA GLU A 1067 21.89 -8.49 66.94
C GLU A 1067 21.05 -9.74 67.27
N ASP A 1068 19.74 -9.60 67.44
CA ASP A 1068 18.79 -10.68 67.68
C ASP A 1068 18.24 -11.34 66.39
N CYS A 1069 18.93 -11.14 65.26
CA CYS A 1069 18.57 -11.66 63.93
C CYS A 1069 17.25 -11.12 63.35
N ARG A 1070 16.56 -10.19 64.02
CA ARG A 1070 15.41 -9.49 63.43
C ARG A 1070 15.87 -8.59 62.27
N GLN A 1071 15.06 -8.49 61.23
CA GLN A 1071 15.33 -7.69 60.04
C GLN A 1071 14.18 -6.70 59.84
N ILE A 1072 14.52 -5.44 59.64
CA ILE A 1072 13.55 -4.38 59.28
C ILE A 1072 13.88 -3.89 57.88
N SER A 1073 12.87 -3.89 57.01
CA SER A 1073 13.01 -3.40 55.63
C SER A 1073 12.76 -1.90 55.56
N VAL A 1074 13.69 -1.16 54.95
CA VAL A 1074 13.61 0.30 54.77
C VAL A 1074 13.68 0.60 53.28
N ALA A 1075 12.73 1.39 52.76
CA ALA A 1075 12.72 1.83 51.37
C ALA A 1075 13.10 3.31 51.29
N ASP A 1076 14.10 3.63 50.46
CA ASP A 1076 14.33 4.99 49.98
C ASP A 1076 13.37 5.30 48.84
N LEU A 1077 12.54 6.30 49.06
CA LEU A 1077 11.54 6.75 48.12
C LEU A 1077 12.09 7.99 47.40
N PRO A 1078 11.98 8.11 46.06
CA PRO A 1078 12.31 9.31 45.30
C PRO A 1078 11.82 10.60 45.99
N GLY A 1079 12.60 11.70 45.97
CA GLY A 1079 12.23 12.89 46.75
C GLY A 1079 10.89 13.50 46.35
N LEU A 1080 10.05 13.82 47.33
CA LEU A 1080 8.84 14.61 47.11
C LEU A 1080 9.25 15.98 46.54
N ILE A 1081 8.55 16.45 45.52
CA ILE A 1081 8.68 17.81 44.99
C ILE A 1081 7.38 18.58 45.27
N GLU A 1082 7.46 19.91 45.26
CA GLU A 1082 6.30 20.78 45.47
C GLU A 1082 5.24 20.54 44.36
N GLY A 1083 3.99 20.30 44.75
CA GLY A 1083 2.90 19.93 43.83
C GLY A 1083 2.83 18.45 43.46
N ALA A 1084 3.47 17.55 44.23
CA ALA A 1084 3.41 16.11 43.99
C ALA A 1084 1.96 15.56 44.07
N HIS A 1085 1.12 16.10 44.96
CA HIS A 1085 -0.31 15.75 45.02
C HIS A 1085 -1.09 16.13 43.74
N MET A 1086 -0.62 17.08 42.92
CA MET A 1086 -1.20 17.46 41.62
C MET A 1086 -0.60 16.67 40.44
N ASN A 1087 0.08 15.56 40.72
CA ASN A 1087 0.80 14.73 39.76
C ASN A 1087 2.00 15.39 39.06
N LYS A 1088 2.50 16.53 39.52
CA LYS A 1088 3.77 17.09 39.03
C LYS A 1088 4.92 16.15 39.41
N GLY A 1089 5.74 15.76 38.43
CA GLY A 1089 6.90 14.87 38.64
C GLY A 1089 6.58 13.43 39.05
N MET A 1090 5.46 12.86 38.58
CA MET A 1090 4.99 11.49 38.89
C MET A 1090 4.47 11.27 40.33
N GLY A 1091 3.99 12.32 40.99
CA GLY A 1091 3.62 12.30 42.41
C GLY A 1091 2.52 11.30 42.83
N HIS A 1092 1.45 11.06 42.04
CA HIS A 1092 0.40 10.11 42.46
C HIS A 1092 0.87 8.64 42.44
N LYS A 1093 1.65 8.25 41.43
CA LYS A 1093 2.24 6.90 41.37
C LYS A 1093 3.22 6.71 42.52
N PHE A 1094 3.99 7.74 42.86
CA PHE A 1094 4.93 7.77 43.98
C PHE A 1094 4.24 7.63 45.35
N LEU A 1095 3.25 8.47 45.64
CA LEU A 1095 2.55 8.52 46.93
C LEU A 1095 1.81 7.20 47.25
N LYS A 1096 1.38 6.45 46.23
CA LYS A 1096 0.81 5.10 46.37
C LYS A 1096 1.78 4.08 47.01
N HIS A 1097 3.09 4.35 46.96
CA HIS A 1097 4.10 3.51 47.63
C HIS A 1097 4.22 3.83 49.12
N ILE A 1098 3.96 5.08 49.53
CA ILE A 1098 3.92 5.51 50.95
C ILE A 1098 2.74 4.87 51.68
N GLU A 1099 1.62 4.61 50.99
CA GLU A 1099 0.49 3.86 51.56
C GLU A 1099 0.90 2.44 52.01
N ARG A 1100 1.96 1.87 51.41
CA ARG A 1100 2.38 0.48 51.61
C ARG A 1100 3.48 0.29 52.67
N THR A 1101 3.85 1.33 53.41
CA THR A 1101 4.79 1.26 54.55
C THR A 1101 4.06 1.29 55.89
N LYS A 1102 4.63 0.67 56.93
CA LYS A 1102 4.03 0.67 58.29
C LYS A 1102 4.37 1.94 59.06
N GLN A 1103 5.55 2.52 58.81
CA GLN A 1103 6.08 3.70 59.49
C GLN A 1103 6.74 4.66 58.50
N LEU A 1104 6.67 5.97 58.78
CA LEU A 1104 7.32 7.02 58.00
C LEU A 1104 8.54 7.57 58.74
N LEU A 1105 9.65 7.78 58.02
CA LEU A 1105 10.83 8.45 58.54
C LEU A 1105 11.13 9.70 57.70
N PHE A 1106 10.87 10.87 58.27
CA PHE A 1106 11.13 12.15 57.64
C PHE A 1106 12.61 12.48 57.74
N VAL A 1107 13.25 12.81 56.61
CA VAL A 1107 14.67 13.17 56.54
C VAL A 1107 14.78 14.62 56.07
N ILE A 1108 15.31 15.49 56.92
CA ILE A 1108 15.37 16.94 56.68
C ILE A 1108 16.80 17.45 56.82
N ASP A 1109 17.19 18.37 55.94
CA ASP A 1109 18.48 19.07 56.02
C ASP A 1109 18.40 20.24 57.01
N ILE A 1110 19.27 20.27 58.02
CA ILE A 1110 19.30 21.34 59.02
C ILE A 1110 19.69 22.71 58.42
N SER A 1111 20.39 22.71 57.28
CA SER A 1111 20.78 23.94 56.59
C SER A 1111 19.69 24.50 55.67
N GLY A 1112 18.53 23.85 55.59
CA GLY A 1112 17.44 24.25 54.69
C GLY A 1112 17.53 23.62 53.31
N PHE A 1113 16.60 23.99 52.42
CA PHE A 1113 16.46 23.39 51.09
C PHE A 1113 16.13 24.44 50.02
N GLN A 1114 16.78 24.32 48.86
CA GLN A 1114 16.45 25.08 47.66
C GLN A 1114 16.56 24.15 46.45
N PHE A 1115 15.48 23.99 45.68
CA PHE A 1115 15.42 23.04 44.56
C PHE A 1115 16.10 23.58 43.29
N SER A 1116 15.94 24.87 43.00
CA SER A 1116 16.54 25.57 41.86
C SER A 1116 16.78 27.05 42.20
N VAL A 1117 17.63 27.73 41.42
CA VAL A 1117 17.88 29.18 41.54
C VAL A 1117 16.58 30.01 41.41
N LYS A 1118 15.55 29.45 40.74
CA LYS A 1118 14.22 30.05 40.58
C LYS A 1118 13.26 29.83 41.77
N THR A 1119 13.53 28.87 42.66
CA THR A 1119 12.68 28.58 43.83
C THR A 1119 13.22 29.30 45.07
N PRO A 1120 12.36 29.83 45.96
CA PRO A 1120 12.81 30.46 47.20
C PRO A 1120 13.53 29.44 48.09
N PHE A 1121 14.59 29.89 48.76
CA PHE A 1121 15.26 29.10 49.79
C PHE A 1121 14.30 28.88 50.97
N ARG A 1122 14.26 27.65 51.49
CA ARG A 1122 13.37 27.24 52.59
C ARG A 1122 14.13 26.81 53.82
N THR A 1123 13.64 27.19 55.00
CA THR A 1123 14.20 26.72 56.27
C THR A 1123 13.81 25.27 56.57
N ALA A 1124 14.47 24.65 57.56
CA ALA A 1124 14.15 23.28 57.97
C ALA A 1124 12.69 23.15 58.46
N TYR A 1125 12.17 24.16 59.16
CA TYR A 1125 10.77 24.17 59.64
C TYR A 1125 9.76 24.30 58.49
N GLU A 1126 10.01 25.21 57.53
CA GLU A 1126 9.18 25.32 56.33
C GLU A 1126 9.12 24.01 55.53
N THR A 1127 10.24 23.30 55.49
CA THR A 1127 10.37 22.00 54.84
C THR A 1127 9.49 20.93 55.51
N VAL A 1128 9.45 20.88 56.85
CA VAL A 1128 8.55 19.96 57.61
C VAL A 1128 7.09 20.25 57.26
N GLN A 1129 6.69 21.51 57.29
CA GLN A 1129 5.29 21.91 57.09
C GLN A 1129 4.83 21.60 55.66
N LEU A 1130 5.66 21.89 54.67
CA LEU A 1130 5.36 21.61 53.27
C LEU A 1130 5.21 20.10 52.99
N LEU A 1131 6.13 19.27 53.52
CA LEU A 1131 6.04 17.81 53.37
C LEU A 1131 4.78 17.25 54.04
N THR A 1132 4.40 17.81 55.19
CA THR A 1132 3.17 17.42 55.89
C THR A 1132 1.94 17.81 55.08
N LYS A 1133 1.91 19.01 54.49
CA LYS A 1133 0.81 19.48 53.64
C LYS A 1133 0.65 18.65 52.37
N GLU A 1134 1.74 18.28 51.72
CA GLU A 1134 1.70 17.43 50.51
C GLU A 1134 1.14 16.02 50.81
N LEU A 1135 1.45 15.45 51.98
CA LEU A 1135 0.86 14.17 52.41
C LEU A 1135 -0.63 14.32 52.75
N GLU A 1136 -1.02 15.41 53.41
CA GLU A 1136 -2.41 15.75 53.72
C GLU A 1136 -3.27 15.84 52.45
N LEU A 1137 -2.81 16.63 51.46
CA LEU A 1137 -3.51 16.85 50.20
C LEU A 1137 -3.66 15.58 49.36
N TYR A 1138 -2.84 14.56 49.62
CA TYR A 1138 -2.96 13.27 48.96
C TYR A 1138 -3.92 12.31 49.67
N ASN A 1139 -3.69 12.05 50.96
CA ASN A 1139 -4.53 11.17 51.77
C ASN A 1139 -4.31 11.46 53.26
N GLU A 1140 -5.34 11.99 53.92
CA GLU A 1140 -5.32 12.32 55.36
C GLU A 1140 -4.97 11.12 56.25
N GLU A 1141 -5.25 9.88 55.84
CA GLU A 1141 -4.92 8.69 56.63
C GLU A 1141 -3.41 8.48 56.79
N LEU A 1142 -2.59 9.02 55.88
CA LEU A 1142 -1.13 8.91 55.97
C LEU A 1142 -0.56 9.68 57.18
N LEU A 1143 -1.23 10.75 57.60
CA LEU A 1143 -0.82 11.54 58.77
C LEU A 1143 -1.04 10.78 60.10
N LYS A 1144 -1.88 9.74 60.09
CA LYS A 1144 -2.13 8.88 61.26
C LYS A 1144 -1.04 7.82 61.44
N LYS A 1145 -0.19 7.58 60.44
CA LYS A 1145 0.89 6.59 60.53
C LYS A 1145 1.95 7.05 61.55
N PRO A 1146 2.60 6.12 62.26
CA PRO A 1146 3.71 6.48 63.13
C PRO A 1146 4.83 7.13 62.31
N ALA A 1147 5.26 8.33 62.72
CA ALA A 1147 6.28 9.11 62.05
C ALA A 1147 7.45 9.44 62.98
N LEU A 1148 8.68 9.34 62.46
CA LEU A 1148 9.90 9.80 63.11
C LEU A 1148 10.52 10.92 62.27
N LEU A 1149 11.25 11.82 62.91
CA LEU A 1149 11.96 12.92 62.26
C LEU A 1149 13.47 12.77 62.47
N ALA A 1150 14.21 12.58 61.38
CA ALA A 1150 15.66 12.55 61.32
C ALA A 1150 16.19 13.88 60.74
N ILE A 1151 16.91 14.63 61.57
CA ILE A 1151 17.53 15.91 61.20
C ILE A 1151 18.97 15.61 60.76
N ASN A 1152 19.23 15.70 59.47
CA ASN A 1152 20.47 15.30 58.83
C ASN A 1152 21.41 16.50 58.58
N LYS A 1153 22.69 16.19 58.30
CA LYS A 1153 23.80 17.15 58.07
C LYS A 1153 24.23 17.95 59.30
N MET A 1154 24.19 17.33 60.48
CA MET A 1154 24.69 17.94 61.72
C MET A 1154 26.20 18.19 61.72
N ASP A 1155 26.95 17.64 60.76
CA ASP A 1155 28.38 17.89 60.54
C ASP A 1155 28.73 19.29 60.01
N LEU A 1156 27.73 20.07 59.58
CA LEU A 1156 27.94 21.42 59.05
C LEU A 1156 28.13 22.46 60.17
N PRO A 1157 28.91 23.54 59.94
CA PRO A 1157 29.04 24.63 60.90
C PRO A 1157 27.67 25.31 61.15
N GLU A 1158 27.44 25.76 62.39
CA GLU A 1158 26.17 26.37 62.87
C GLU A 1158 24.97 25.43 62.97
N SER A 1159 25.15 24.11 62.79
CA SER A 1159 24.08 23.11 62.88
C SER A 1159 23.42 23.05 64.27
N GLU A 1160 24.20 23.12 65.35
CA GLU A 1160 23.69 23.09 66.73
C GLU A 1160 22.75 24.26 67.03
N ARG A 1161 23.12 25.49 66.62
CA ARG A 1161 22.29 26.68 66.81
C ARG A 1161 20.98 26.60 66.02
N LYS A 1162 21.03 26.11 64.78
CA LYS A 1162 19.83 25.90 63.94
C LYS A 1162 18.95 24.78 64.48
N LEU A 1163 19.53 23.77 65.13
CA LEU A 1163 18.80 22.69 65.79
C LEU A 1163 17.98 23.24 66.96
N GLU A 1164 18.58 24.07 67.81
CA GLU A 1164 17.87 24.74 68.92
C GLU A 1164 16.69 25.58 68.40
N GLU A 1165 16.89 26.35 67.33
CA GLU A 1165 15.84 27.13 66.69
C GLU A 1165 14.70 26.25 66.15
N LEU A 1166 15.04 25.15 65.46
CA LEU A 1166 14.05 24.20 64.93
C LEU A 1166 13.27 23.50 66.04
N MET A 1167 13.91 23.14 67.15
CA MET A 1167 13.24 22.49 68.29
C MET A 1167 12.20 23.43 68.92
N VAL A 1168 12.55 24.70 69.12
CA VAL A 1168 11.61 25.73 69.62
C VAL A 1168 10.42 25.91 68.66
N GLN A 1169 10.68 25.89 67.34
CA GLN A 1169 9.64 26.00 66.32
C GLN A 1169 8.71 24.77 66.27
N LEU A 1170 9.24 23.57 66.50
CA LEU A 1170 8.46 22.32 66.56
C LEU A 1170 7.63 22.20 67.85
N GLU A 1171 8.11 22.73 68.98
CA GLU A 1171 7.38 22.74 70.26
C GLU A 1171 6.25 23.77 70.28
N ASN A 1172 6.45 24.96 69.68
CA ASN A 1172 5.48 26.06 69.66
C ASN A 1172 4.98 26.45 68.25
N PRO A 1173 4.45 25.52 67.44
CA PRO A 1173 4.13 25.77 66.03
C PRO A 1173 3.02 26.82 65.81
N LYS A 1174 2.12 27.01 66.81
CA LYS A 1174 1.04 28.02 66.75
C LYS A 1174 1.59 29.45 66.73
N ASP A 1175 2.72 29.68 67.41
CA ASP A 1175 3.33 31.00 67.51
C ASP A 1175 4.09 31.37 66.23
N PHE A 1176 4.41 30.41 65.36
CA PHE A 1176 5.14 30.66 64.09
C PHE A 1176 4.26 30.43 62.84
N SER A 1177 3.01 30.00 63.00
CA SER A 1177 2.10 29.71 61.87
C SER A 1177 1.79 30.94 61.02
N HIS A 1178 1.80 32.15 61.61
CA HIS A 1178 1.51 33.41 60.92
C HIS A 1178 2.66 33.91 60.02
N LEU A 1179 3.85 33.31 60.14
CA LEU A 1179 5.02 33.64 59.30
C LEU A 1179 5.02 32.85 57.99
N LEU A 1180 4.11 31.88 57.83
CA LEU A 1180 4.01 31.00 56.67
C LEU A 1180 2.83 31.41 55.76
N PRO A 1181 2.96 31.29 54.42
CA PRO A 1181 1.83 31.47 53.50
C PRO A 1181 0.70 30.47 53.81
N GLU A 1182 -0.56 30.88 53.69
CA GLU A 1182 -1.75 30.02 53.97
C GLU A 1182 -1.70 28.66 53.27
N ARG A 1183 -1.12 28.60 52.07
CA ARG A 1183 -0.98 27.37 51.26
C ARG A 1183 -0.03 26.32 51.86
N MET A 1184 0.79 26.68 52.84
CA MET A 1184 1.79 25.79 53.47
C MET A 1184 1.36 25.26 54.85
N ILE A 1185 0.20 25.69 55.35
CA ILE A 1185 -0.28 25.33 56.68
C ILE A 1185 -1.20 24.09 56.57
N PRO A 1186 -0.82 22.94 57.16
CA PRO A 1186 -1.67 21.75 57.17
C PRO A 1186 -2.83 21.91 58.16
N GLU A 1187 -4.00 21.34 57.84
CA GLU A 1187 -5.19 21.35 58.71
C GLU A 1187 -5.01 20.33 59.86
N ASN A 1188 -4.45 19.17 59.52
CA ASN A 1188 -4.12 18.07 60.42
C ASN A 1188 -2.60 17.96 60.62
N ARG A 1189 -2.18 17.85 61.88
CA ARG A 1189 -0.75 17.82 62.25
C ARG A 1189 -0.24 16.38 62.34
N ILE A 1190 0.94 16.13 61.80
CA ILE A 1190 1.66 14.88 62.05
C ILE A 1190 2.35 14.96 63.41
N HIS A 1191 2.18 13.93 64.24
CA HIS A 1191 2.87 13.83 65.52
C HIS A 1191 4.13 12.98 65.37
N PHE A 1192 5.30 13.61 65.49
CA PHE A 1192 6.57 12.90 65.47
C PHE A 1192 6.84 12.28 66.84
N LYS A 1193 6.89 10.94 66.92
CA LYS A 1193 7.16 10.23 68.18
C LYS A 1193 8.58 10.49 68.71
N TYR A 1194 9.54 10.60 67.79
CA TYR A 1194 10.95 10.86 68.09
C TYR A 1194 11.54 11.82 67.07
N VAL A 1195 12.32 12.79 67.55
CA VAL A 1195 13.11 13.74 66.74
C VAL A 1195 14.58 13.52 67.05
N LEU A 1196 15.38 13.18 66.05
CA LEU A 1196 16.76 12.72 66.23
C LEU A 1196 17.74 13.50 65.35
N PRO A 1197 18.74 14.19 65.92
CA PRO A 1197 19.84 14.77 65.15
C PRO A 1197 20.82 13.68 64.71
N ILE A 1198 21.16 13.65 63.42
CA ILE A 1198 22.05 12.67 62.82
C ILE A 1198 23.00 13.31 61.82
N SER A 1199 24.13 12.66 61.56
CA SER A 1199 24.94 12.92 60.36
C SER A 1199 25.15 11.62 59.60
N ALA A 1200 24.52 11.51 58.43
CA ALA A 1200 24.70 10.36 57.55
C ALA A 1200 26.15 10.23 57.02
N ALA A 1201 26.91 11.33 56.99
CA ALA A 1201 28.28 11.37 56.49
C ALA A 1201 29.32 10.89 57.53
N THR A 1202 29.18 11.31 58.80
CA THR A 1202 30.10 10.91 59.89
C THR A 1202 29.65 9.64 60.60
N GLY A 1203 28.38 9.28 60.50
CA GLY A 1203 27.77 8.13 61.18
C GLY A 1203 27.22 8.43 62.58
N GLU A 1204 27.29 9.69 63.01
CA GLU A 1204 26.82 10.15 64.32
C GLU A 1204 25.28 10.09 64.44
N GLY A 1205 24.78 9.63 65.59
CA GLY A 1205 23.32 9.48 65.86
C GLY A 1205 22.64 8.26 65.20
N ILE A 1206 23.32 7.53 64.30
CA ILE A 1206 22.69 6.44 63.52
C ILE A 1206 22.33 5.21 64.35
N LYS A 1207 23.14 4.86 65.36
CA LYS A 1207 22.84 3.72 66.24
C LYS A 1207 21.56 3.95 67.04
N GLU A 1208 21.37 5.17 67.53
CA GLU A 1208 20.16 5.58 68.26
C GLU A 1208 18.95 5.55 67.32
N LEU A 1209 19.08 6.09 66.11
CA LEU A 1209 18.04 6.04 65.07
C LEU A 1209 17.57 4.59 64.79
N LYS A 1210 18.49 3.62 64.64
CA LYS A 1210 18.13 2.20 64.43
C LYS A 1210 17.29 1.65 65.59
N ASN A 1211 17.66 1.97 66.83
CA ASN A 1211 16.96 1.51 68.02
C ASN A 1211 15.56 2.15 68.14
N PHE A 1212 15.41 3.44 67.82
CA PHE A 1212 14.12 4.14 67.87
C PHE A 1212 13.16 3.73 66.74
N ILE A 1213 13.67 3.44 65.54
CA ILE A 1213 12.87 2.84 64.45
C ILE A 1213 12.25 1.53 64.93
N ARG A 1214 13.07 0.64 65.51
CA ARG A 1214 12.63 -0.64 66.04
C ARG A 1214 11.61 -0.47 67.16
N LYS A 1215 11.94 0.33 68.18
CA LYS A 1215 11.06 0.57 69.33
C LYS A 1215 9.68 1.07 68.90
N SER A 1216 9.63 2.03 67.97
CA SER A 1216 8.37 2.59 67.49
C SER A 1216 7.53 1.58 66.68
N LEU A 1217 8.18 0.65 65.94
CA LEU A 1217 7.49 -0.44 65.26
C LEU A 1217 6.97 -1.52 66.24
N GLU A 1218 7.73 -1.87 67.27
CA GLU A 1218 7.33 -2.82 68.31
C GLU A 1218 6.15 -2.27 69.15
N GLU A 1219 6.21 -1.01 69.55
CA GLU A 1219 5.11 -0.33 70.25
C GLU A 1219 3.82 -0.27 69.41
N GLN A 1220 3.96 -0.11 68.09
CA GLN A 1220 2.80 -0.13 67.19
C GLN A 1220 2.19 -1.53 67.08
N ALA A 1221 3.02 -2.56 66.95
CA ALA A 1221 2.54 -3.95 66.93
C ALA A 1221 1.82 -4.32 68.24
N ASP A 1222 2.36 -3.91 69.39
CA ASP A 1222 1.73 -4.13 70.70
C ASP A 1222 0.39 -3.38 70.86
N PHE A 1223 0.25 -2.20 70.24
CA PHE A 1223 -0.99 -1.44 70.22
C PHE A 1223 -2.04 -2.13 69.33
N ASP A 1224 -1.66 -2.52 68.12
CA ASP A 1224 -2.54 -3.20 67.16
C ASP A 1224 -3.04 -4.55 67.72
N ASP A 1225 -2.17 -5.31 68.40
CA ASP A 1225 -2.53 -6.58 69.04
C ASP A 1225 -3.53 -6.38 70.21
N LYS A 1226 -3.34 -5.32 71.02
CA LYS A 1226 -4.29 -4.97 72.10
C LYS A 1226 -5.65 -4.56 71.55
N GLU A 1227 -5.68 -3.75 70.50
CA GLU A 1227 -6.91 -3.29 69.85
C GLU A 1227 -7.65 -4.47 69.19
N PHE A 1228 -6.91 -5.35 68.50
CA PHE A 1228 -7.45 -6.59 67.94
C PHE A 1228 -8.03 -7.51 69.03
N HIS A 1229 -7.34 -7.67 70.16
CA HIS A 1229 -7.86 -8.42 71.30
C HIS A 1229 -9.10 -7.78 71.91
N GLN A 1230 -9.18 -6.44 71.98
CA GLN A 1230 -10.34 -5.71 72.48
C GLN A 1230 -11.55 -5.83 71.54
N ALA A 1231 -11.37 -5.68 70.22
CA ALA A 1231 -12.42 -5.85 69.23
C ALA A 1231 -12.93 -7.31 69.20
N LYS A 1232 -12.03 -8.28 69.41
CA LYS A 1232 -12.40 -9.69 69.52
C LYS A 1232 -13.14 -10.01 70.82
N LEU A 1233 -12.80 -9.34 71.92
CA LEU A 1233 -13.55 -9.42 73.19
C LEU A 1233 -14.94 -8.77 73.09
N GLN A 1234 -15.07 -7.63 72.39
CA GLN A 1234 -16.35 -6.96 72.16
C GLN A 1234 -17.27 -7.78 71.23
N SER A 1235 -16.71 -8.44 70.20
CA SER A 1235 -17.48 -9.33 69.32
C SER A 1235 -17.88 -10.66 69.96
N LEU A 1236 -17.32 -11.00 71.14
CA LEU A 1236 -17.68 -12.17 71.94
C LEU A 1236 -18.69 -11.87 73.06
N GLN A 1237 -19.06 -10.60 73.28
CA GLN A 1237 -20.17 -10.27 74.18
C GLN A 1237 -21.51 -10.55 73.49
N PRO A 1238 -22.39 -11.41 74.05
CA PRO A 1238 -23.74 -11.55 73.53
C PRO A 1238 -24.50 -10.27 73.86
N THR A 1239 -24.80 -9.47 72.84
CA THR A 1239 -25.75 -8.37 72.95
C THR A 1239 -27.11 -8.92 73.33
N SER A 1240 -27.53 -8.68 74.57
CA SER A 1240 -28.90 -8.81 75.03
C SER A 1240 -29.79 -7.80 74.30
N VAL A 1241 -30.66 -8.32 73.42
CA VAL A 1241 -32.12 -8.13 73.30
C VAL A 1241 -32.57 -8.75 71.98
#